data_AF-A0A1E7EPU8-F1
#
_entry.id   AF-A0A1E7EPU8-F1
#
_cell.length_a   1.000
_cell.length_b   1.000
_cell.length_c   1.000
_cell.angle_alpha   90.00
_cell.angle_beta   90.00
_cell.angle_gamma   90.00
#
_symmetry.space_group_name_H-M   'P 1'
#
loop_
_entity.id
_entity.type
_entity.pdbx_description
1 polymer ?
#
loop_
_entity_poly.entity_id
_entity_poly.type
_entity_poly.pdbx_seq_one_letter_code
_entity_poly.pdbx_strand_id
1 'polypeptide(L)'
;MIATTTATVTVLAIIIVSSSIRGSIVVVDAFSSQQIIITPTKPTTRSILAGRRNTNGNRSMLPLIFDDDWRTTTHGCTASSSSPFSSTSTIRTRMMTTTSLNLSTDDDDDEIENSNLISSINTIFGKFFSFSSLMALWLPLFAIWGIPALVDHARSFPPNSPQQFQAVTILIVSNRIYLYSLAVTIVGLAAIRGSKFDPPSLGQRLTSVTEELLVFDRPLQVVLDNNNKEGEEEEEVVIEGDESVQEASKTLLSPPSLPSPSYIQKMVDDSGLEENLDNVNTETQAILLPVLVSGLLAASVLSLPIWEDGINLFGSASSTTTDNNELFLQLKKAIADIIPVVSQGWNALLLALFTRAEIRRIGYELFGLEITNIDEAIDGDLEKSRNTVQIILEIVIAISITGYGAYYLQYWPACNFVNMSIAILVARAIQLNTFQSIVGALTLLTIYDGASVFLIPAANAFVDSSSSSSSIVGVDSSLLLSSTSSSSNTLIADASASASAMGSVAIQKLTSTSFQPGLLVAKLDGDKITGALGLGDAVFPSILATFLKRFDNEQQTLSTSKSTSTSLSLFVVSLVGYIIGCMLCEFAPTISTGGLPALVFILPSMLISVTGGAIVSNQFDNLWNYNSSSSDPTTTGSSNK
;
A
#
# COMPACT_ATOMS: atom_id res chain seq x y z
N MET A 1 -0.14 25.27 -13.54
CA MET A 1 0.31 26.25 -12.52
C MET A 1 -0.84 26.80 -11.68
N ILE A 2 -1.90 27.38 -12.25
CA ILE A 2 -3.05 27.92 -11.48
C ILE A 2 -3.90 26.81 -10.79
N ALA A 3 -4.00 25.63 -11.38
CA ALA A 3 -4.72 24.46 -10.80
C ALA A 3 -3.94 23.78 -9.66
N THR A 4 -2.61 23.73 -9.77
CA THR A 4 -1.72 23.24 -8.70
C THR A 4 -1.72 24.17 -7.50
N THR A 5 -1.77 25.49 -7.70
CA THR A 5 -1.91 26.44 -6.60
C THR A 5 -3.28 26.35 -5.93
N THR A 6 -4.37 26.05 -6.65
CA THR A 6 -5.69 25.87 -6.03
C THR A 6 -5.75 24.61 -5.17
N ALA A 7 -5.17 23.49 -5.60
CA ALA A 7 -5.11 22.26 -4.81
C ALA A 7 -4.25 22.45 -3.53
N THR A 8 -3.08 23.09 -3.63
CA THR A 8 -2.24 23.40 -2.46
C THR A 8 -2.90 24.40 -1.52
N VAL A 9 -3.61 25.41 -2.05
CA VAL A 9 -4.36 26.37 -1.22
C VAL A 9 -5.54 25.69 -0.52
N THR A 10 -6.18 24.71 -1.14
CA THR A 10 -7.29 23.97 -0.51
C THR A 10 -6.78 23.06 0.61
N VAL A 11 -5.66 22.35 0.40
CA VAL A 11 -5.03 21.53 1.45
C VAL A 11 -4.48 22.40 2.58
N LEU A 12 -3.84 23.53 2.26
CA LEU A 12 -3.36 24.48 3.27
C LEU A 12 -4.53 25.13 4.03
N ALA A 13 -5.64 25.44 3.36
CA ALA A 13 -6.85 25.96 3.99
C ALA A 13 -7.50 24.92 4.91
N ILE A 14 -7.50 23.63 4.56
CA ILE A 14 -8.00 22.54 5.42
C ILE A 14 -7.12 22.37 6.66
N ILE A 15 -5.79 22.49 6.50
CA ILE A 15 -4.83 22.45 7.62
C ILE A 15 -5.00 23.68 8.52
N ILE A 16 -5.15 24.88 7.95
CA ILE A 16 -5.36 26.13 8.70
C ILE A 16 -6.72 26.14 9.41
N VAL A 17 -7.80 25.66 8.78
CA VAL A 17 -9.12 25.54 9.43
C VAL A 17 -9.09 24.52 10.56
N SER A 18 -8.40 23.39 10.39
CA SER A 18 -8.17 22.41 11.47
C SER A 18 -7.30 22.97 12.59
N SER A 19 -6.37 23.88 12.28
CA SER A 19 -5.47 24.51 13.25
C SER A 19 -6.14 25.68 13.98
N SER A 20 -7.06 26.41 13.33
CA SER A 20 -7.83 27.51 13.94
C SER A 20 -8.84 27.03 14.97
N ILE A 21 -9.21 25.75 14.95
CA ILE A 21 -10.07 25.11 15.97
C ILE A 21 -9.26 24.78 17.23
N ARG A 22 -7.93 24.70 17.15
CA ARG A 22 -7.03 24.51 18.28
C ARG A 22 -6.33 25.83 18.60
N GLY A 23 -6.96 26.65 19.44
CA GLY A 23 -6.34 27.87 19.94
C GLY A 23 -4.96 27.61 20.54
N SER A 24 -3.96 28.36 20.04
CA SER A 24 -2.60 28.56 20.57
C SER A 24 -1.46 27.83 19.86
N ILE A 25 -0.90 28.45 18.80
CA ILE A 25 0.55 28.46 18.54
C ILE A 25 0.97 29.85 18.02
N VAL A 26 2.01 30.41 18.66
CA VAL A 26 2.76 31.60 18.20
C VAL A 26 3.66 31.16 17.04
N VAL A 27 3.41 31.67 15.84
CA VAL A 27 4.32 31.50 14.70
C VAL A 27 5.45 32.52 14.82
N VAL A 28 6.67 32.04 15.01
CA VAL A 28 7.90 32.83 14.88
C VAL A 28 8.18 33.01 13.39
N ASP A 29 8.06 34.24 12.91
CA ASP A 29 8.37 34.65 11.54
C ASP A 29 9.89 34.63 11.30
N ALA A 30 10.33 33.82 10.34
CA ALA A 30 11.68 33.90 9.79
C ALA A 30 11.63 33.70 8.27
N PHE A 31 11.22 34.74 7.55
CA PHE A 31 11.48 34.89 6.12
C PHE A 31 11.98 36.30 5.83
N SER A 32 13.26 36.41 5.45
CA SER A 32 13.82 37.63 4.87
C SER A 32 14.62 37.29 3.61
N SER A 33 14.30 38.04 2.55
CA SER A 33 15.13 38.35 1.38
C SER A 33 15.18 37.35 0.23
N GLN A 34 14.23 37.49 -0.71
CA GLN A 34 14.50 37.29 -2.14
C GLN A 34 14.40 38.64 -2.87
N GLN A 35 15.52 39.07 -3.45
CA GLN A 35 15.62 40.19 -4.38
C GLN A 35 14.99 39.83 -5.72
N ILE A 36 14.02 40.64 -6.17
CA ILE A 36 13.45 40.58 -7.50
C ILE A 36 14.35 41.39 -8.45
N ILE A 37 15.02 40.72 -9.38
CA ILE A 37 15.70 41.34 -10.52
C ILE A 37 14.69 41.46 -11.65
N ILE A 38 14.23 42.68 -11.94
CA ILE A 38 13.39 43.00 -13.10
C ILE A 38 14.32 43.42 -14.26
N THR A 39 14.36 42.61 -15.31
CA THR A 39 14.98 42.99 -16.60
C THR A 39 14.06 43.94 -17.40
N PRO A 40 14.57 45.04 -17.97
CA PRO A 40 13.73 46.00 -18.70
C PRO A 40 13.54 45.63 -20.18
N THR A 41 12.28 45.61 -20.63
CA THR A 41 11.91 45.60 -22.05
C THR A 41 11.77 47.04 -22.59
N LYS A 42 12.30 47.27 -23.80
CA LYS A 42 12.34 48.55 -24.54
C LYS A 42 10.98 49.24 -24.70
N PRO A 43 10.92 50.59 -24.72
CA PRO A 43 9.68 51.32 -24.93
C PRO A 43 9.39 51.59 -26.42
N THR A 44 8.13 51.40 -26.81
CA THR A 44 7.58 51.89 -28.08
C THR A 44 6.87 53.21 -27.82
N THR A 45 7.26 54.24 -28.57
CA THR A 45 6.78 55.61 -28.49
C THR A 45 5.33 55.73 -28.97
N ARG A 46 4.46 56.38 -28.18
CA ARG A 46 3.36 57.21 -28.73
C ARG A 46 2.91 58.25 -27.72
N SER A 47 3.03 59.51 -28.14
CA SER A 47 2.53 60.71 -27.52
C SER A 47 1.00 60.74 -27.50
N ILE A 48 0.40 61.34 -26.45
CA ILE A 48 -0.73 62.29 -26.55
C ILE A 48 -0.75 63.14 -25.26
N LEU A 49 -1.23 64.36 -25.45
CA LEU A 49 -1.06 65.60 -24.71
C LEU A 49 -1.98 65.77 -23.47
N ALA A 50 -1.47 66.58 -22.53
CA ALA A 50 -2.17 67.58 -21.69
C ALA A 50 -2.97 67.16 -20.45
N GLY A 51 -2.63 67.77 -19.29
CA GLY A 51 -3.52 67.82 -18.12
C GLY A 51 -2.95 68.20 -16.73
N ARG A 52 -2.26 69.35 -16.61
CA ARG A 52 -2.27 70.31 -15.46
C ARG A 52 -2.76 69.85 -14.06
N ARG A 53 -1.92 69.93 -13.00
CA ARG A 53 -1.90 70.96 -11.89
C ARG A 53 -1.12 70.51 -10.63
N ASN A 54 -0.34 71.46 -10.08
CA ASN A 54 0.39 71.56 -8.80
C ASN A 54 -0.23 70.89 -7.55
N THR A 55 0.60 70.42 -6.59
CA THR A 55 1.03 71.18 -5.39
C THR A 55 2.12 70.49 -4.55
N ASN A 56 2.92 71.32 -3.88
CA ASN A 56 4.12 71.11 -3.07
C ASN A 56 3.99 70.19 -1.82
N GLY A 57 5.12 69.65 -1.37
CA GLY A 57 5.30 69.16 0.01
C GLY A 57 6.73 68.66 0.32
N ASN A 58 7.48 69.46 1.08
CA ASN A 58 8.84 69.22 1.61
C ASN A 58 9.02 67.92 2.41
N ARG A 59 10.23 67.30 2.39
CA ARG A 59 11.21 67.32 3.52
C ARG A 59 12.43 66.38 3.35
N SER A 60 13.57 66.96 3.73
CA SER A 60 14.77 66.42 4.43
C SER A 60 15.72 65.39 3.79
N MET A 61 16.96 65.88 3.60
CA MET A 61 18.25 65.19 3.51
C MET A 61 18.69 64.54 4.85
N LEU A 62 19.48 63.46 4.79
CA LEU A 62 20.88 63.33 5.26
C LEU A 62 21.43 61.91 4.93
N PRO A 63 22.76 61.68 4.95
CA PRO A 63 23.47 60.77 4.03
C PRO A 63 24.05 59.52 4.71
N LEU A 64 24.41 58.50 3.94
CA LEU A 64 25.28 57.40 4.38
C LEU A 64 26.34 57.07 3.32
N ILE A 65 27.54 57.57 3.61
CA ILE A 65 28.87 56.91 3.61
C ILE A 65 29.06 55.75 2.60
N PHE A 66 29.94 56.00 1.63
CA PHE A 66 30.71 55.01 0.89
C PHE A 66 31.96 54.65 1.71
N ASP A 67 32.30 53.37 1.79
CA ASP A 67 33.68 52.90 2.00
C ASP A 67 33.95 51.74 1.04
N ASP A 68 35.04 51.91 0.30
CA ASP A 68 35.65 51.01 -0.67
C ASP A 68 36.61 50.01 0.02
N ASP A 69 37.11 49.08 -0.80
CA ASP A 69 38.29 48.23 -0.60
C ASP A 69 38.17 46.94 0.24
N TRP A 70 38.23 45.79 -0.45
CA TRP A 70 39.45 44.97 -0.33
C TRP A 70 39.70 44.09 -1.57
N ARG A 71 41.00 43.95 -1.88
CA ARG A 71 41.59 43.33 -3.06
C ARG A 71 41.73 41.81 -2.95
N THR A 72 41.58 41.18 -4.11
CA THR A 72 42.24 39.93 -4.53
C THR A 72 43.73 39.87 -4.17
N THR A 73 44.20 38.73 -3.64
CA THR A 73 45.55 38.23 -3.94
C THR A 73 45.61 36.70 -3.86
N THR A 74 46.06 36.13 -4.97
CA THR A 74 46.37 34.73 -5.23
C THR A 74 47.72 34.33 -4.65
N HIS A 75 47.84 33.10 -4.15
CA HIS A 75 49.11 32.37 -4.15
C HIS A 75 48.86 30.88 -4.35
N GLY A 76 49.47 30.33 -5.40
CA GLY A 76 49.59 28.88 -5.61
C GLY A 76 50.87 28.34 -4.98
N CYS A 77 50.89 27.02 -4.76
CA CYS A 77 52.11 26.23 -4.60
C CYS A 77 51.87 24.81 -5.15
N THR A 78 52.85 24.35 -5.90
CA THR A 78 53.00 23.06 -6.62
C THR A 78 53.86 22.07 -5.83
N ALA A 79 53.62 20.76 -6.04
CA ALA A 79 54.57 19.60 -6.02
C ALA A 79 53.80 18.37 -5.50
N SER A 80 53.59 17.21 -6.16
CA SER A 80 54.37 16.28 -7.00
C SER A 80 54.60 14.92 -6.30
N SER A 81 54.30 13.85 -7.04
CA SER A 81 54.98 12.53 -7.10
C SER A 81 54.40 11.28 -6.38
N SER A 82 54.20 10.23 -7.21
CA SER A 82 54.46 8.77 -7.04
C SER A 82 53.81 8.00 -5.88
N SER A 83 53.34 6.76 -5.95
CA SER A 83 53.31 5.63 -6.92
C SER A 83 52.41 4.51 -6.30
N PRO A 84 52.05 3.42 -7.03
CA PRO A 84 51.11 2.40 -6.54
C PRO A 84 51.82 1.18 -5.93
N PHE A 85 51.24 0.57 -4.89
CA PHE A 85 51.70 -0.74 -4.40
C PHE A 85 50.52 -1.69 -4.14
N SER A 86 50.60 -2.84 -4.82
CA SER A 86 49.77 -4.03 -4.64
C SER A 86 50.04 -4.70 -3.30
N SER A 87 49.03 -5.27 -2.65
CA SER A 87 49.24 -6.29 -1.62
C SER A 87 48.11 -7.32 -1.64
N THR A 88 48.47 -8.46 -2.21
CA THR A 88 47.80 -9.76 -2.16
C THR A 88 47.70 -10.23 -0.71
N SER A 89 46.50 -10.48 -0.18
CA SER A 89 46.31 -11.14 1.11
C SER A 89 45.96 -12.61 0.91
N THR A 90 46.88 -13.45 1.36
CA THR A 90 46.83 -14.91 1.39
C THR A 90 45.79 -15.40 2.40
N ILE A 91 44.85 -16.21 1.93
CA ILE A 91 43.90 -16.98 2.75
C ILE A 91 44.67 -18.05 3.52
N ARG A 92 44.66 -17.96 4.85
CA ARG A 92 45.20 -18.97 5.76
C ARG A 92 44.04 -19.72 6.41
N THR A 93 43.65 -20.84 5.82
CA THR A 93 42.71 -21.81 6.39
C THR A 93 43.38 -22.52 7.56
N ARG A 94 42.91 -22.27 8.79
CA ARG A 94 43.33 -22.99 9.99
C ARG A 94 42.23 -24.00 10.33
N MET A 95 42.55 -25.28 10.16
CA MET A 95 41.77 -26.41 10.68
C MET A 95 41.61 -26.26 12.20
N MET A 96 40.37 -26.34 12.69
CA MET A 96 40.07 -26.53 14.11
C MET A 96 39.86 -28.02 14.39
N THR A 97 40.76 -28.53 15.22
CA THR A 97 40.70 -29.86 15.84
C THR A 97 39.70 -29.81 16.98
N THR A 98 38.73 -30.72 16.96
CA THR A 98 37.76 -30.96 18.03
C THR A 98 38.47 -31.41 19.31
N THR A 99 38.42 -30.59 20.36
CA THR A 99 38.86 -30.97 21.70
C THR A 99 37.62 -30.92 22.61
N SER A 100 37.19 -32.10 23.08
CA SER A 100 36.14 -32.28 24.07
C SER A 100 36.64 -31.83 25.45
N LEU A 101 36.05 -30.76 25.98
CA LEU A 101 36.21 -30.35 27.38
C LEU A 101 34.85 -30.41 28.06
N ASN A 102 34.77 -31.27 29.08
CA ASN A 102 33.72 -31.22 30.09
C ASN A 102 33.90 -29.92 30.89
N LEU A 103 32.95 -29.00 30.73
CA LEU A 103 32.89 -27.74 31.47
C LEU A 103 31.57 -27.75 32.25
N SER A 104 31.69 -27.79 33.58
CA SER A 104 30.63 -27.40 34.50
C SER A 104 30.68 -25.88 34.62
N THR A 105 29.68 -25.17 34.11
CA THR A 105 29.53 -23.72 34.25
C THR A 105 28.26 -23.39 35.02
N ASP A 106 28.44 -22.54 36.04
CA ASP A 106 27.42 -21.67 36.60
C ASP A 106 26.93 -20.75 35.46
N ASP A 107 25.71 -21.00 34.95
CA ASP A 107 25.16 -20.45 33.68
C ASP A 107 24.06 -19.38 33.90
N ASP A 108 24.18 -18.50 34.92
CA ASP A 108 23.12 -17.51 35.22
C ASP A 108 23.33 -16.11 34.62
N ASP A 109 24.49 -15.80 34.02
CA ASP A 109 24.81 -14.43 33.56
C ASP A 109 24.51 -14.15 32.06
N ASP A 110 24.36 -15.17 31.22
CA ASP A 110 24.15 -14.99 29.76
C ASP A 110 22.67 -14.73 29.37
N GLU A 111 21.72 -15.00 30.26
CA GLU A 111 20.28 -14.80 29.98
C GLU A 111 19.88 -13.31 30.01
N ILE A 112 20.68 -12.47 30.68
CA ILE A 112 20.39 -11.05 30.88
C ILE A 112 20.62 -10.23 29.60
N GLU A 113 21.58 -10.61 28.74
CA GLU A 113 21.87 -9.81 27.53
C GLU A 113 20.82 -10.02 26.41
N ASN A 114 20.30 -11.24 26.25
CA ASN A 114 19.29 -11.55 25.24
C ASN A 114 17.91 -10.94 25.54
N SER A 115 17.52 -10.88 26.82
CA SER A 115 16.23 -10.29 27.22
C SER A 115 16.16 -8.77 26.92
N ASN A 116 17.28 -8.06 27.04
CA ASN A 116 17.38 -6.64 26.73
C ASN A 116 17.23 -6.34 25.23
N LEU A 117 17.78 -7.21 24.37
CA LEU A 117 17.66 -7.06 22.91
C LEU A 117 16.22 -7.33 22.43
N ILE A 118 15.57 -8.38 22.95
CA ILE A 118 14.17 -8.72 22.60
C ILE A 118 13.20 -7.65 23.12
N SER A 119 13.40 -7.15 24.35
CA SER A 119 12.60 -6.06 24.92
C SER A 119 12.74 -4.75 24.12
N SER A 120 13.96 -4.42 23.69
CA SER A 120 14.22 -3.25 22.84
C SER A 120 13.53 -3.38 21.48
N ILE A 121 13.60 -4.57 20.88
CA ILE A 121 12.90 -4.91 19.63
C ILE A 121 11.38 -4.69 19.82
N ASN A 122 10.76 -5.33 20.80
CA ASN A 122 9.32 -5.22 21.03
C ASN A 122 8.86 -3.78 21.32
N THR A 123 9.66 -2.99 22.04
CA THR A 123 9.38 -1.57 22.31
C THR A 123 9.43 -0.71 21.04
N ILE A 124 10.42 -0.96 20.17
CA ILE A 124 10.49 -0.32 18.85
C ILE A 124 9.28 -0.73 17.99
N PHE A 125 8.85 -1.99 18.08
CA PHE A 125 7.73 -2.53 17.31
C PHE A 125 6.34 -2.08 17.81
N GLY A 126 6.15 -1.86 19.11
CA GLY A 126 4.93 -1.25 19.66
C GLY A 126 4.70 0.17 19.13
N LYS A 127 5.78 0.96 19.00
CA LYS A 127 5.74 2.26 18.32
C LYS A 127 5.53 2.13 16.81
N PHE A 128 5.84 0.97 16.24
CA PHE A 128 5.72 0.70 14.82
C PHE A 128 4.25 0.62 14.34
N PHE A 129 3.29 0.41 15.25
CA PHE A 129 1.85 0.47 14.93
C PHE A 129 1.44 1.90 14.54
N SER A 130 1.76 2.88 15.39
CA SER A 130 1.59 4.30 15.07
C SER A 130 2.44 4.69 13.85
N PHE A 131 3.63 4.10 13.73
CA PHE A 131 4.51 4.33 12.58
C PHE A 131 3.93 3.83 11.25
N SER A 132 3.22 2.70 11.22
CA SER A 132 2.66 2.16 9.97
C SER A 132 1.55 3.06 9.43
N SER A 133 0.66 3.53 10.30
CA SER A 133 -0.38 4.51 9.93
C SER A 133 0.25 5.88 9.59
N LEU A 134 1.33 6.27 10.29
CA LEU A 134 2.09 7.46 9.94
C LEU A 134 2.81 7.32 8.59
N MET A 135 3.33 6.15 8.26
CA MET A 135 3.96 5.86 6.97
C MET A 135 2.95 5.85 5.83
N ALA A 136 1.73 5.36 6.07
CA ALA A 136 0.63 5.45 5.10
C ALA A 136 0.32 6.92 4.71
N LEU A 137 0.52 7.87 5.63
CA LEU A 137 0.35 9.30 5.38
C LEU A 137 1.63 9.94 4.82
N TRP A 138 2.79 9.56 5.35
CA TRP A 138 4.08 10.15 4.98
C TRP A 138 4.56 9.74 3.59
N LEU A 139 4.34 8.49 3.18
CA LEU A 139 4.78 7.98 1.87
C LEU A 139 4.16 8.76 0.69
N PRO A 140 2.83 9.00 0.63
CA PRO A 140 2.24 9.87 -0.39
C PRO A 140 2.83 11.29 -0.38
N LEU A 141 3.11 11.87 0.80
CA LEU A 141 3.73 13.19 0.89
C LEU A 141 5.16 13.18 0.36
N PHE A 142 5.96 12.18 0.73
CA PHE A 142 7.31 12.00 0.21
C PHE A 142 7.31 11.80 -1.32
N ALA A 143 6.33 11.08 -1.85
CA ALA A 143 6.13 10.91 -3.27
C ALA A 143 5.83 12.24 -4.00
N ILE A 144 5.00 13.10 -3.40
CA ILE A 144 4.61 14.40 -3.98
C ILE A 144 5.75 15.43 -3.89
N TRP A 145 6.49 15.47 -2.79
CA TRP A 145 7.47 16.53 -2.52
C TRP A 145 8.92 16.05 -2.66
N GLY A 146 9.23 14.87 -2.12
CA GLY A 146 10.58 14.32 -2.08
C GLY A 146 11.09 13.87 -3.43
N ILE A 147 10.32 13.09 -4.19
CA ILE A 147 10.78 12.58 -5.50
C ILE A 147 11.02 13.73 -6.48
N PRO A 148 10.10 14.69 -6.71
CA PRO A 148 10.39 15.82 -7.61
C PRO A 148 11.62 16.62 -7.20
N ALA A 149 11.83 16.86 -5.90
CA ALA A 149 13.01 17.55 -5.40
C ALA A 149 14.32 16.78 -5.70
N LEU A 150 14.30 15.45 -5.56
CA LEU A 150 15.44 14.60 -5.94
C LEU A 150 15.70 14.63 -7.44
N VAL A 151 14.65 14.68 -8.25
CA VAL A 151 14.78 14.79 -9.71
C VAL A 151 15.38 16.13 -10.11
N ASP A 152 14.88 17.23 -9.55
CA ASP A 152 15.41 18.58 -9.78
C ASP A 152 16.87 18.68 -9.32
N HIS A 153 17.21 18.04 -8.20
CA HIS A 153 18.59 17.94 -7.73
C HIS A 153 19.47 17.15 -8.71
N ALA A 154 19.02 16.00 -9.21
CA ALA A 154 19.76 15.22 -10.21
C ALA A 154 19.95 15.98 -11.54
N ARG A 155 18.96 16.79 -11.94
CA ARG A 155 19.02 17.66 -13.14
C ARG A 155 19.91 18.89 -12.97
N SER A 156 20.17 19.32 -11.74
CA SER A 156 21.02 20.49 -11.47
C SER A 156 22.50 20.25 -11.81
N PHE A 157 22.93 19.00 -11.88
CA PHE A 157 24.31 18.64 -12.24
C PHE A 157 24.51 18.58 -13.76
N PRO A 158 25.72 18.94 -14.25
CA PRO A 158 26.05 18.81 -15.67
C PRO A 158 25.85 17.38 -16.18
N PRO A 159 25.39 17.20 -17.43
CA PRO A 159 25.20 15.88 -18.01
C PRO A 159 26.51 15.08 -18.02
N ASN A 160 26.43 13.80 -17.64
CA ASN A 160 27.55 12.86 -17.53
C ASN A 160 28.60 13.20 -16.45
N SER A 161 28.28 14.10 -15.52
CA SER A 161 29.15 14.33 -14.36
C SER A 161 29.06 13.16 -13.36
N PRO A 162 30.15 12.82 -12.64
CA PRO A 162 30.09 11.82 -11.57
C PRO A 162 29.04 12.14 -10.50
N GLN A 163 28.82 13.43 -10.23
CA GLN A 163 27.79 13.90 -9.29
C GLN A 163 26.38 13.61 -9.81
N GLN A 164 26.12 13.80 -11.11
CA GLN A 164 24.85 13.41 -11.70
C GLN A 164 24.61 11.90 -11.57
N PHE A 165 25.63 11.07 -11.83
CA PHE A 165 25.51 9.62 -11.67
C PHE A 165 25.17 9.22 -10.23
N GLN A 166 25.81 9.85 -9.25
CA GLN A 166 25.50 9.64 -7.83
C GLN A 166 24.07 10.08 -7.49
N ALA A 167 23.64 11.26 -7.95
CA ALA A 167 22.29 11.77 -7.71
C ALA A 167 21.20 10.89 -8.35
N VAL A 168 21.43 10.41 -9.58
CA VAL A 168 20.55 9.47 -10.27
C VAL A 168 20.51 8.12 -9.54
N THR A 169 21.65 7.64 -9.04
CA THR A 169 21.71 6.40 -8.25
C THR A 169 20.90 6.53 -6.96
N ILE A 170 21.08 7.64 -6.22
CA ILE A 170 20.29 7.93 -5.01
C ILE A 170 18.81 7.95 -5.36
N LEU A 171 18.44 8.62 -6.45
CA LEU A 171 17.06 8.68 -6.89
C LEU A 171 16.47 7.29 -7.21
N ILE A 172 17.21 6.42 -7.92
CA ILE A 172 16.74 5.06 -8.25
C ILE A 172 16.57 4.26 -6.95
N VAL A 173 17.54 4.34 -6.03
CA VAL A 173 17.50 3.67 -4.73
C VAL A 173 16.34 4.17 -3.88
N SER A 174 16.17 5.50 -3.77
CA SER A 174 15.04 6.11 -3.04
C SER A 174 13.69 5.69 -3.61
N ASN A 175 13.60 5.55 -4.93
CA ASN A 175 12.40 5.08 -5.59
C ASN A 175 12.05 3.62 -5.22
N ARG A 176 13.05 2.73 -5.18
CA ARG A 176 12.87 1.35 -4.71
C ARG A 176 12.51 1.28 -3.24
N ILE A 177 13.20 2.05 -2.40
CA ILE A 177 12.89 2.14 -0.97
C ILE A 177 11.44 2.58 -0.78
N TYR A 178 10.97 3.58 -1.53
CA TYR A 178 9.57 4.02 -1.50
C TYR A 178 8.59 2.89 -1.82
N LEU A 179 8.79 2.18 -2.94
CA LEU A 179 7.91 1.07 -3.34
C LEU A 179 7.89 -0.05 -2.30
N TYR A 180 9.04 -0.43 -1.75
CA TYR A 180 9.13 -1.46 -0.72
C TYR A 180 8.57 -1.02 0.61
N SER A 181 8.75 0.24 0.99
CA SER A 181 8.14 0.80 2.20
C SER A 181 6.63 0.78 2.08
N LEU A 182 6.08 1.11 0.91
CA LEU A 182 4.65 1.04 0.65
C LEU A 182 4.14 -0.40 0.72
N ALA A 183 4.86 -1.35 0.12
CA ALA A 183 4.48 -2.76 0.15
C ALA A 183 4.54 -3.35 1.57
N VAL A 184 5.59 -3.04 2.35
CA VAL A 184 5.69 -3.41 3.77
C VAL A 184 4.56 -2.79 4.58
N THR A 185 4.20 -1.53 4.29
CA THR A 185 3.08 -0.84 4.97
C THR A 185 1.75 -1.54 4.66
N ILE A 186 1.51 -1.98 3.41
CA ILE A 186 0.33 -2.80 3.06
C ILE A 186 0.31 -4.07 3.91
N VAL A 187 1.39 -4.85 3.90
CA VAL A 187 1.48 -6.13 4.63
C VAL A 187 1.25 -5.93 6.12
N GLY A 188 1.89 -4.91 6.71
CA GLY A 188 1.76 -4.58 8.12
C GLY A 188 0.35 -4.12 8.50
N LEU A 189 -0.22 -3.14 7.79
CA LEU A 189 -1.55 -2.61 8.11
C LEU A 189 -2.66 -3.65 7.90
N ALA A 190 -2.58 -4.44 6.82
CA ALA A 190 -3.51 -5.53 6.59
C ALA A 190 -3.48 -6.55 7.74
N ALA A 191 -2.29 -6.92 8.21
CA ALA A 191 -2.13 -7.85 9.33
C ALA A 191 -2.67 -7.31 10.65
N ILE A 192 -2.33 -6.06 10.97
CA ILE A 192 -2.78 -5.40 12.20
C ILE A 192 -4.31 -5.34 12.21
N ARG A 193 -4.90 -4.84 11.12
CA ARG A 193 -6.35 -4.64 11.05
C ARG A 193 -7.13 -5.93 10.94
N GLY A 194 -6.61 -6.88 10.15
CA GLY A 194 -7.18 -8.21 10.03
C GLY A 194 -7.17 -8.98 11.34
N SER A 195 -6.15 -8.79 12.17
CA SER A 195 -6.05 -9.49 13.46
C SER A 195 -6.99 -8.93 14.53
N LYS A 196 -7.21 -7.61 14.57
CA LYS A 196 -7.92 -6.93 15.67
C LYS A 196 -9.41 -6.78 15.42
N PHE A 197 -9.83 -6.49 14.19
CA PHE A 197 -11.19 -6.04 13.91
C PHE A 197 -12.04 -7.06 13.14
N ASP A 198 -11.40 -8.04 12.50
CA ASP A 198 -12.11 -8.94 11.61
C ASP A 198 -12.38 -10.27 12.31
N PRO A 199 -13.61 -10.80 12.23
CA PRO A 199 -13.93 -12.11 12.76
C PRO A 199 -13.15 -13.22 12.03
N PRO A 200 -12.90 -14.36 12.69
CA PRO A 200 -12.18 -15.49 12.10
C PRO A 200 -13.01 -16.22 11.04
N SER A 201 -14.34 -16.19 11.12
CA SER A 201 -15.25 -16.81 10.16
C SER A 201 -15.33 -16.00 8.85
N LEU A 202 -15.48 -16.69 7.72
CA LEU A 202 -15.36 -16.06 6.39
C LEU A 202 -16.59 -15.22 6.03
N GLY A 203 -17.78 -15.76 6.28
CA GLY A 203 -19.06 -15.12 6.10
C GLY A 203 -19.15 -13.83 6.90
N GLN A 204 -18.98 -13.89 8.22
CA GLN A 204 -19.02 -12.69 9.08
C GLN A 204 -17.99 -11.65 8.66
N ARG A 205 -16.81 -12.07 8.22
CA ARG A 205 -15.76 -11.16 7.79
C ARG A 205 -16.12 -10.46 6.49
N LEU A 206 -16.65 -11.20 5.51
CA LEU A 206 -17.15 -10.61 4.27
C LEU A 206 -18.34 -9.69 4.54
N THR A 207 -19.25 -10.06 5.45
CA THR A 207 -20.35 -9.19 5.91
C THR A 207 -19.79 -7.93 6.53
N SER A 208 -18.83 -8.04 7.45
CA SER A 208 -18.20 -6.92 8.16
C SER A 208 -17.48 -5.95 7.20
N VAL A 209 -16.67 -6.47 6.27
CA VAL A 209 -15.99 -5.66 5.25
C VAL A 209 -17.01 -5.00 4.30
N THR A 210 -18.06 -5.72 3.91
CA THR A 210 -19.13 -5.16 3.04
C THR A 210 -19.91 -4.07 3.77
N GLU A 211 -20.20 -4.29 5.04
CA GLU A 211 -20.86 -3.30 5.89
C GLU A 211 -19.98 -2.06 6.06
N GLU A 212 -18.69 -2.23 6.29
CA GLU A 212 -17.73 -1.13 6.38
C GLU A 212 -17.70 -0.29 5.08
N LEU A 213 -17.82 -0.94 3.92
CA LEU A 213 -17.83 -0.27 2.61
C LEU A 213 -19.15 0.47 2.35
N LEU A 214 -20.29 -0.14 2.69
CA LEU A 214 -21.62 0.35 2.28
C LEU A 214 -22.36 1.17 3.35
N VAL A 215 -22.10 0.93 4.64
CA VAL A 215 -22.80 1.62 5.73
C VAL A 215 -22.03 2.87 6.14
N PHE A 216 -22.66 4.02 5.91
CA PHE A 216 -22.05 5.31 6.17
C PHE A 216 -22.12 5.72 7.64
N ASP A 217 -23.21 5.37 8.31
CA ASP A 217 -23.58 5.95 9.60
C ASP A 217 -23.11 5.16 10.82
N ARG A 218 -22.58 3.94 10.64
CA ARG A 218 -22.24 3.08 11.77
C ARG A 218 -20.92 3.52 12.38
N PRO A 219 -20.84 3.96 13.65
CA PRO A 219 -19.56 4.24 14.29
C PRO A 219 -18.73 2.96 14.28
N LEU A 220 -17.43 3.09 13.98
CA LEU A 220 -16.50 1.97 14.11
C LEU A 220 -16.54 1.52 15.57
N GLN A 221 -17.09 0.33 15.81
CA GLN A 221 -17.05 -0.30 17.12
C GLN A 221 -15.61 -0.73 17.36
N VAL A 222 -14.79 0.22 17.83
CA VAL A 222 -13.51 -0.13 18.42
C VAL A 222 -13.88 -0.80 19.73
N VAL A 223 -13.87 -2.13 19.72
CA VAL A 223 -13.88 -2.90 20.97
C VAL A 223 -12.60 -2.50 21.69
N LEU A 224 -12.73 -1.55 22.61
CA LEU A 224 -11.69 -1.28 23.59
C LEU A 224 -11.76 -2.46 24.54
N ASP A 225 -10.68 -3.25 24.56
CA ASP A 225 -10.46 -4.26 25.59
C ASP A 225 -10.37 -3.56 26.95
N ASN A 226 -11.53 -3.24 27.54
CA ASN A 226 -11.64 -2.66 28.88
C ASN A 226 -11.22 -3.65 29.97
N ASN A 227 -10.90 -4.90 29.60
CA ASN A 227 -10.45 -5.96 30.50
C ASN A 227 -9.13 -5.64 31.24
N ASN A 228 -8.39 -4.59 30.83
CA ASN A 228 -7.17 -4.17 31.54
C ASN A 228 -7.43 -3.23 32.73
N LYS A 229 -8.68 -2.84 33.02
CA LYS A 229 -9.00 -1.97 34.19
C LYS A 229 -9.54 -2.69 35.41
N GLU A 230 -9.81 -3.99 35.34
CA GLU A 230 -10.30 -4.77 36.51
C GLU A 230 -9.15 -5.34 37.37
N GLY A 231 -7.88 -5.03 37.06
CA GLY A 231 -6.71 -5.48 37.80
C GLY A 231 -6.11 -4.47 38.79
N GLU A 232 -6.58 -3.22 38.81
CA GLU A 232 -6.22 -2.29 39.88
C GLU A 232 -7.08 -2.61 41.11
N GLU A 233 -6.58 -3.57 41.88
CA GLU A 233 -6.76 -3.75 43.32
C GLU A 233 -8.06 -3.12 43.84
N GLU A 234 -9.14 -3.92 43.85
CA GLU A 234 -10.09 -3.84 44.96
C GLU A 234 -9.28 -4.03 46.24
N GLU A 235 -8.73 -2.93 46.74
CA GLU A 235 -8.29 -2.82 48.12
C GLU A 235 -9.54 -3.17 48.92
N GLU A 236 -9.56 -4.41 49.43
CA GLU A 236 -10.63 -4.97 50.24
C GLU A 236 -10.74 -4.10 51.51
N VAL A 237 -11.46 -2.98 51.40
CA VAL A 237 -11.87 -2.19 52.55
C VAL A 237 -12.93 -3.03 53.22
N VAL A 238 -12.48 -3.87 54.15
CA VAL A 238 -13.32 -4.59 55.10
C VAL A 238 -14.06 -3.55 55.95
N ILE A 239 -15.22 -3.10 55.46
CA ILE A 239 -16.19 -2.35 56.25
C ILE A 239 -17.06 -3.37 56.96
N GLU A 240 -16.67 -3.70 58.18
CA GLU A 240 -17.47 -4.49 59.11
C GLU A 240 -18.65 -3.61 59.59
N GLY A 241 -19.87 -3.95 59.13
CA GLY A 241 -21.12 -3.53 59.79
C GLY A 241 -22.07 -2.67 58.96
N ASP A 242 -23.05 -3.29 58.30
CA ASP A 242 -24.49 -3.05 58.50
C ASP A 242 -25.32 -3.86 57.49
N GLU A 243 -26.12 -4.82 57.98
CA GLU A 243 -26.96 -5.74 57.19
C GLU A 243 -28.19 -5.07 56.49
N SER A 244 -28.26 -3.74 56.39
CA SER A 244 -29.46 -3.04 55.92
C SER A 244 -29.36 -2.37 54.53
N VAL A 245 -28.27 -2.56 53.78
CA VAL A 245 -28.03 -1.87 52.48
C VAL A 245 -28.00 -2.82 51.26
N GLN A 246 -28.41 -4.08 51.40
CA GLN A 246 -28.36 -5.06 50.30
C GLN A 246 -29.49 -4.98 49.25
N GLU A 247 -30.50 -4.13 49.42
CA GLU A 247 -31.62 -4.04 48.46
C GLU A 247 -31.50 -2.88 47.45
N ALA A 248 -30.54 -1.96 47.62
CA ALA A 248 -30.35 -0.82 46.72
C ALA A 248 -29.33 -1.04 45.59
N SER A 249 -28.46 -2.05 45.68
CA SER A 249 -27.43 -2.34 44.66
C SER A 249 -27.89 -3.26 43.52
N LYS A 250 -29.15 -3.70 43.50
CA LYS A 250 -29.66 -4.60 42.46
C LYS A 250 -30.30 -3.88 41.25
N THR A 251 -30.31 -2.54 41.25
CA THR A 251 -31.03 -1.71 40.26
C THR A 251 -30.10 -1.01 39.26
N LEU A 252 -28.79 -1.27 39.29
CA LEU A 252 -27.84 -0.56 38.42
C LEU A 252 -27.22 -1.51 37.39
N LEU A 253 -27.40 -1.10 36.13
CA LEU A 253 -26.89 -1.67 34.88
C LEU A 253 -27.61 -2.92 34.37
N SER A 254 -28.82 -2.73 33.83
CA SER A 254 -29.20 -3.51 32.66
C SER A 254 -28.10 -3.36 31.60
N PRO A 255 -27.55 -4.45 31.04
CA PRO A 255 -26.50 -4.36 30.03
C PRO A 255 -26.98 -3.45 28.89
N PRO A 256 -26.10 -2.58 28.35
CA PRO A 256 -26.48 -1.66 27.28
C PRO A 256 -27.13 -2.46 26.16
N SER A 257 -28.34 -2.05 25.75
CA SER A 257 -29.07 -2.70 24.68
C SER A 257 -28.18 -2.76 23.44
N LEU A 258 -27.85 -3.98 22.99
CA LEU A 258 -27.07 -4.19 21.78
C LEU A 258 -27.70 -3.40 20.62
N PRO A 259 -26.90 -2.66 19.84
CA PRO A 259 -27.42 -1.90 18.70
C PRO A 259 -28.08 -2.88 17.72
N SER A 260 -29.24 -2.49 17.20
CA SER A 260 -29.97 -3.29 16.21
C SER A 260 -29.06 -3.65 15.03
N PRO A 261 -29.12 -4.90 14.52
CA PRO A 261 -28.30 -5.33 13.40
C PRO A 261 -28.56 -4.45 12.18
N SER A 262 -27.53 -4.21 11.38
CA SER A 262 -27.68 -3.41 10.17
C SER A 262 -28.59 -4.12 9.15
N TYR A 263 -29.18 -3.35 8.24
CA TYR A 263 -30.02 -3.90 7.18
C TYR A 263 -29.26 -4.93 6.32
N ILE A 264 -27.96 -4.71 6.08
CA ILE A 264 -27.09 -5.64 5.34
C ILE A 264 -26.93 -6.93 6.12
N GLN A 265 -26.64 -6.85 7.42
CA GLN A 265 -26.52 -8.03 8.26
C GLN A 265 -27.82 -8.83 8.25
N LYS A 266 -28.97 -8.16 8.39
CA LYS A 266 -30.28 -8.81 8.28
C LYS A 266 -30.49 -9.50 6.92
N MET A 267 -30.12 -8.86 5.81
CA MET A 267 -30.25 -9.49 4.48
C MET A 267 -29.34 -10.71 4.33
N VAL A 268 -28.13 -10.65 4.88
CA VAL A 268 -27.17 -11.75 4.83
C VAL A 268 -27.64 -12.90 5.73
N ASP A 269 -28.09 -12.60 6.94
CA ASP A 269 -28.68 -13.56 7.89
C ASP A 269 -29.92 -14.25 7.26
N ASP A 270 -30.84 -13.47 6.69
CA ASP A 270 -32.06 -13.98 6.06
C ASP A 270 -31.75 -14.86 4.82
N SER A 271 -30.62 -14.63 4.15
CA SER A 271 -30.19 -15.44 2.99
C SER A 271 -29.50 -16.75 3.36
N GLY A 272 -29.07 -16.92 4.62
CA GLY A 272 -28.22 -18.02 5.06
C GLY A 272 -26.84 -18.05 4.40
N LEU A 273 -26.43 -16.96 3.72
CA LEU A 273 -25.16 -16.91 3.01
C LEU A 273 -23.97 -16.95 3.98
N GLU A 274 -24.09 -16.27 5.12
CA GLU A 274 -23.05 -16.27 6.16
C GLU A 274 -22.78 -17.67 6.70
N GLU A 275 -23.83 -18.38 7.14
CA GLU A 275 -23.72 -19.77 7.61
C GLU A 275 -23.15 -20.69 6.52
N ASN A 276 -23.57 -20.53 5.26
CA ASN A 276 -23.04 -21.32 4.16
C ASN A 276 -21.55 -21.07 3.90
N LEU A 277 -21.09 -19.82 4.00
CA LEU A 277 -19.69 -19.45 3.82
C LEU A 277 -18.82 -19.87 5.01
N ASP A 278 -19.37 -19.79 6.22
CA ASP A 278 -18.70 -20.19 7.46
C ASP A 278 -18.54 -21.71 7.57
N ASN A 279 -19.48 -22.46 7.01
CA ASN A 279 -19.41 -23.91 6.93
C ASN A 279 -18.42 -24.43 5.87
N VAL A 280 -17.84 -23.57 5.02
CA VAL A 280 -16.83 -24.00 4.04
C VAL A 280 -15.54 -24.34 4.78
N ASN A 281 -15.14 -25.61 4.74
CA ASN A 281 -13.86 -26.08 5.30
C ASN A 281 -12.69 -25.20 4.80
N THR A 282 -11.80 -24.80 5.72
CA THR A 282 -10.63 -23.96 5.45
C THR A 282 -9.73 -24.56 4.36
N GLU A 283 -9.62 -25.89 4.29
CA GLU A 283 -8.87 -26.58 3.23
C GLU A 283 -9.46 -26.30 1.85
N THR A 284 -10.80 -26.32 1.73
CA THR A 284 -11.51 -25.98 0.50
C THR A 284 -11.31 -24.51 0.15
N GLN A 285 -11.35 -23.61 1.14
CA GLN A 285 -11.07 -22.18 0.93
C GLN A 285 -9.66 -21.95 0.39
N ALA A 286 -8.67 -22.69 0.90
CA ALA A 286 -7.27 -22.59 0.47
C ALA A 286 -7.06 -23.01 -0.99
N ILE A 287 -7.77 -24.03 -1.46
CA ILE A 287 -7.74 -24.47 -2.87
C ILE A 287 -8.57 -23.52 -3.74
N LEU A 288 -9.72 -23.09 -3.24
CA LEU A 288 -10.63 -22.21 -3.96
C LEU A 288 -9.96 -20.88 -4.29
N LEU A 289 -9.12 -20.34 -3.40
CA LEU A 289 -8.50 -19.04 -3.60
C LEU A 289 -7.63 -18.97 -4.87
N PRO A 290 -6.58 -19.80 -5.09
CA PRO A 290 -5.82 -19.78 -6.33
C PRO A 290 -6.66 -20.13 -7.56
N VAL A 291 -7.64 -21.04 -7.42
CA VAL A 291 -8.53 -21.43 -8.52
C VAL A 291 -9.43 -20.26 -8.93
N LEU A 292 -9.98 -19.52 -7.96
CA LEU A 292 -10.82 -18.36 -8.19
C LEU A 292 -10.00 -17.22 -8.79
N VAL A 293 -8.80 -16.94 -8.28
CA VAL A 293 -7.90 -15.92 -8.85
C VAL A 293 -7.52 -16.28 -10.29
N SER A 294 -7.13 -17.54 -10.53
CA SER A 294 -6.81 -18.03 -11.88
C SER A 294 -8.03 -17.99 -12.80
N GLY A 295 -9.20 -18.35 -12.29
CA GLY A 295 -10.47 -18.35 -13.02
C GLY A 295 -10.94 -16.95 -13.37
N LEU A 296 -10.82 -15.98 -12.45
CA LEU A 296 -11.11 -14.57 -12.71
C LEU A 296 -10.13 -13.96 -13.69
N LEU A 297 -8.84 -14.31 -13.60
CA LEU A 297 -7.83 -13.85 -14.55
C LEU A 297 -8.06 -14.45 -15.94
N ALA A 298 -8.34 -15.76 -16.02
CA ALA A 298 -8.71 -16.43 -17.26
C ALA A 298 -9.99 -15.85 -17.86
N ALA A 299 -11.02 -15.60 -17.04
CA ALA A 299 -12.25 -14.95 -17.48
C ALA A 299 -11.99 -13.53 -17.98
N SER A 300 -11.13 -12.77 -17.31
CA SER A 300 -10.72 -11.44 -17.77
C SER A 300 -10.00 -11.51 -19.12
N VAL A 301 -9.05 -12.42 -19.29
CA VAL A 301 -8.31 -12.59 -20.55
C VAL A 301 -9.23 -13.08 -21.68
N LEU A 302 -10.11 -14.05 -21.40
CA LEU A 302 -11.08 -14.57 -22.37
C LEU A 302 -12.17 -13.54 -22.71
N SER A 303 -12.47 -12.60 -21.81
CA SER A 303 -13.42 -11.53 -22.07
C SER A 303 -12.86 -10.44 -22.99
N LEU A 304 -11.54 -10.29 -23.10
CA LEU A 304 -10.91 -9.26 -23.93
C LEU A 304 -11.28 -9.42 -25.43
N PRO A 305 -11.12 -10.61 -26.06
CA PRO A 305 -11.59 -10.82 -27.42
C PRO A 305 -13.10 -10.67 -27.55
N ILE A 306 -13.89 -11.08 -26.56
CA ILE A 306 -15.34 -10.89 -26.60
C ILE A 306 -15.69 -9.39 -26.58
N TRP A 307 -14.86 -8.56 -25.97
CA TRP A 307 -15.08 -7.12 -25.95
C TRP A 307 -14.61 -6.44 -27.24
N GLU A 308 -13.43 -6.81 -27.73
CA GLU A 308 -12.83 -6.23 -28.94
C GLU A 308 -13.54 -6.74 -30.21
N ASP A 309 -13.80 -8.05 -30.29
CA ASP A 309 -14.46 -8.71 -31.41
C ASP A 309 -15.94 -8.96 -31.20
N GLY A 310 -16.54 -8.81 -30.01
CA GLY A 310 -18.00 -8.91 -29.85
C GLY A 310 -18.76 -7.88 -30.68
N ILE A 311 -18.11 -6.76 -31.00
CA ILE A 311 -18.60 -5.81 -32.01
C ILE A 311 -18.65 -6.46 -33.40
N ASN A 312 -17.74 -7.38 -33.73
CA ASN A 312 -17.67 -8.09 -35.02
C ASN A 312 -18.44 -9.42 -35.02
N LEU A 313 -18.60 -10.10 -33.87
CA LEU A 313 -19.27 -11.39 -33.72
C LEU A 313 -20.79 -11.29 -34.01
N PHE A 314 -21.39 -10.15 -33.70
CA PHE A 314 -22.78 -9.83 -34.11
C PHE A 314 -22.88 -9.23 -35.53
N GLY A 315 -21.76 -9.12 -36.27
CA GLY A 315 -21.64 -8.28 -37.46
C GLY A 315 -21.52 -8.99 -38.81
N SER A 316 -21.38 -10.31 -38.88
CA SER A 316 -21.31 -11.02 -40.17
C SER A 316 -22.64 -11.63 -40.62
N ALA A 317 -23.77 -11.10 -40.13
CA ALA A 317 -25.06 -11.40 -40.75
C ALA A 317 -25.09 -10.70 -42.13
N SER A 318 -24.93 -11.52 -43.18
CA SER A 318 -24.83 -11.13 -44.59
C SER A 318 -25.80 -10.03 -45.00
N SER A 319 -25.25 -9.04 -45.70
CA SER A 319 -25.81 -7.77 -46.19
C SER A 319 -27.00 -7.86 -47.17
N THR A 320 -27.95 -8.76 -46.98
CA THR A 320 -29.00 -9.03 -47.98
C THR A 320 -30.45 -8.70 -47.57
N THR A 321 -30.68 -8.04 -46.43
CA THR A 321 -32.02 -7.50 -46.11
C THR A 321 -31.95 -6.03 -45.70
N THR A 322 -32.25 -5.19 -46.68
CA THR A 322 -32.29 -3.73 -46.66
C THR A 322 -33.46 -3.22 -45.79
N ASP A 323 -33.19 -2.13 -45.06
CA ASP A 323 -34.14 -1.17 -44.44
C ASP A 323 -34.58 -1.33 -42.96
N ASN A 324 -34.60 -2.52 -42.34
CA ASN A 324 -35.02 -2.61 -40.91
C ASN A 324 -33.87 -2.53 -39.88
N ASN A 325 -32.61 -2.37 -40.32
CA ASN A 325 -31.44 -2.52 -39.45
C ASN A 325 -30.85 -1.19 -38.94
N GLU A 326 -31.41 -0.03 -39.30
CA GLU A 326 -30.87 1.27 -38.88
C GLU A 326 -30.97 1.47 -37.35
N LEU A 327 -32.12 1.12 -36.75
CA LEU A 327 -32.31 1.20 -35.29
C LEU A 327 -31.33 0.29 -34.53
N PHE A 328 -31.08 -0.91 -35.06
CA PHE A 328 -30.14 -1.84 -34.43
C PHE A 328 -28.70 -1.34 -34.50
N LEU A 329 -28.29 -0.75 -35.62
CA LEU A 329 -26.98 -0.11 -35.76
C LEU A 329 -26.81 1.09 -34.83
N GLN A 330 -27.85 1.92 -34.68
CA GLN A 330 -27.83 3.06 -33.74
C GLN A 330 -27.77 2.58 -32.28
N LEU A 331 -28.56 1.57 -31.90
CA LEU A 331 -28.51 1.00 -30.55
C LEU A 331 -27.15 0.37 -30.26
N LYS A 332 -26.57 -0.36 -31.23
CA LYS A 332 -25.24 -0.95 -31.09
C LYS A 332 -24.17 0.12 -30.87
N LYS A 333 -24.21 1.21 -31.62
CA LYS A 333 -23.31 2.35 -31.43
C LYS A 333 -23.50 2.99 -30.06
N ALA A 334 -24.75 3.24 -29.65
CA ALA A 334 -25.06 3.82 -28.35
C ALA A 334 -24.58 2.93 -27.19
N ILE A 335 -24.79 1.61 -27.27
CA ILE A 335 -24.31 0.64 -26.28
C ILE A 335 -22.77 0.63 -26.24
N ALA A 336 -22.11 0.59 -27.39
CA ALA A 336 -20.65 0.63 -27.47
C ALA A 336 -20.04 1.91 -26.88
N ASP A 337 -20.73 3.06 -27.02
CA ASP A 337 -20.30 4.33 -26.45
C ASP A 337 -20.61 4.43 -24.93
N ILE A 338 -21.73 3.86 -24.47
CA ILE A 338 -22.18 3.94 -23.06
C ILE A 338 -21.44 2.96 -22.15
N ILE A 339 -21.22 1.72 -22.58
CA ILE A 339 -20.70 0.70 -21.65
C ILE A 339 -19.30 1.06 -21.10
N PRO A 340 -18.32 1.56 -21.88
CA PRO A 340 -17.02 1.95 -21.33
C PRO A 340 -17.16 3.03 -20.25
N VAL A 341 -18.04 4.01 -20.44
CA VAL A 341 -18.29 5.09 -19.48
C VAL A 341 -18.95 4.55 -18.20
N VAL A 342 -19.94 3.67 -18.34
CA VAL A 342 -20.61 3.04 -17.19
C VAL A 342 -19.65 2.13 -16.43
N SER A 343 -18.85 1.33 -17.14
CA SER A 343 -17.83 0.46 -16.53
C SER A 343 -16.76 1.27 -15.80
N GLN A 344 -16.25 2.34 -16.41
CA GLN A 344 -15.29 3.24 -15.79
C GLN A 344 -15.89 3.95 -14.56
N GLY A 345 -17.12 4.44 -14.67
CA GLY A 345 -17.84 5.08 -13.56
C GLY A 345 -18.07 4.12 -12.39
N TRP A 346 -18.45 2.87 -12.68
CA TRP A 346 -18.60 1.82 -11.68
C TRP A 346 -17.28 1.48 -10.98
N ASN A 347 -16.21 1.32 -11.75
CA ASN A 347 -14.88 1.07 -11.18
C ASN A 347 -14.42 2.24 -10.32
N ALA A 348 -14.57 3.49 -10.77
CA ALA A 348 -14.23 4.67 -9.99
C ALA A 348 -15.04 4.75 -8.68
N LEU A 349 -16.33 4.38 -8.72
CA LEU A 349 -17.18 4.32 -7.54
C LEU A 349 -16.68 3.26 -6.55
N LEU A 350 -16.40 2.03 -7.00
CA LEU A 350 -15.86 0.97 -6.16
C LEU A 350 -14.53 1.38 -5.51
N LEU A 351 -13.62 1.95 -6.31
CA LEU A 351 -12.34 2.46 -5.82
C LEU A 351 -12.52 3.56 -4.77
N ALA A 352 -13.51 4.44 -4.93
CA ALA A 352 -13.82 5.48 -3.96
C ALA A 352 -14.36 4.89 -2.65
N LEU A 353 -15.16 3.82 -2.72
CA LEU A 353 -15.64 3.10 -1.52
C LEU A 353 -14.48 2.44 -0.77
N PHE A 354 -13.57 1.75 -1.47
CA PHE A 354 -12.38 1.15 -0.84
C PHE A 354 -11.49 2.22 -0.19
N THR A 355 -11.22 3.30 -0.92
CA THR A 355 -10.40 4.42 -0.43
C THR A 355 -11.06 5.10 0.78
N ARG A 356 -12.39 5.23 0.77
CA ARG A 356 -13.16 5.77 1.90
C ARG A 356 -13.02 4.92 3.15
N ALA A 357 -13.24 3.61 3.04
CA ALA A 357 -13.13 2.70 4.19
C ALA A 357 -11.73 2.78 4.82
N GLU A 358 -10.70 2.89 3.99
CA GLU A 358 -9.31 3.02 4.44
C GLU A 358 -9.02 4.38 5.10
N ILE A 359 -9.44 5.49 4.49
CA ILE A 359 -9.31 6.85 5.07
C ILE A 359 -9.98 6.92 6.43
N ARG A 360 -11.17 6.32 6.53
CA ARG A 360 -11.94 6.27 7.76
C ARG A 360 -11.12 5.61 8.86
N ARG A 361 -10.58 4.41 8.63
CA ARG A 361 -9.73 3.69 9.61
C ARG A 361 -8.49 4.47 10.00
N ILE A 362 -7.76 5.01 9.00
CA ILE A 362 -6.58 5.83 9.25
C ILE A 362 -6.94 7.05 10.12
N GLY A 363 -8.09 7.66 9.87
CA GLY A 363 -8.61 8.77 10.64
C GLY A 363 -8.84 8.42 12.12
N TYR A 364 -9.47 7.28 12.40
CA TYR A 364 -9.65 6.80 13.77
C TYR A 364 -8.32 6.49 14.47
N GLU A 365 -7.40 5.81 13.79
CA GLU A 365 -6.09 5.43 14.35
C GLU A 365 -5.18 6.64 14.62
N LEU A 366 -5.05 7.57 13.66
CA LEU A 366 -4.11 8.70 13.78
C LEU A 366 -4.63 9.80 14.69
N PHE A 367 -5.91 10.13 14.58
CA PHE A 367 -6.45 11.27 15.33
C PHE A 367 -6.94 10.87 16.72
N GLY A 368 -6.96 9.56 17.02
CA GLY A 368 -7.45 9.06 18.30
C GLY A 368 -8.77 9.73 18.66
N LEU A 369 -9.64 9.96 17.66
CA LEU A 369 -10.97 10.56 17.84
C LEU A 369 -11.90 9.55 18.51
N GLU A 370 -11.39 8.89 19.53
CA GLU A 370 -12.15 8.56 20.72
C GLU A 370 -12.60 9.90 21.32
N ILE A 371 -13.70 10.43 20.80
CA ILE A 371 -14.38 11.57 21.41
C ILE A 371 -15.17 11.03 22.62
N THR A 372 -14.50 10.26 23.47
CA THR A 372 -15.08 9.52 24.61
C THR A 372 -15.17 10.34 25.88
N ASN A 373 -14.86 11.65 25.85
CA ASN A 373 -14.92 12.49 27.05
C ASN A 373 -15.52 13.89 26.83
N ILE A 374 -16.38 14.10 25.83
CA ILE A 374 -17.24 15.30 25.78
C ILE A 374 -18.67 14.90 26.15
N ASP A 375 -18.81 14.03 27.14
CA ASP A 375 -20.03 13.26 27.37
C ASP A 375 -20.85 13.71 28.58
N GLU A 376 -20.87 15.00 28.91
CA GLU A 376 -21.70 15.44 30.05
C GLU A 376 -22.59 16.66 29.87
N ALA A 377 -22.70 17.30 28.69
CA ALA A 377 -23.60 18.48 28.64
C ALA A 377 -24.20 18.90 27.30
N ILE A 378 -23.97 18.19 26.19
CA ILE A 378 -24.36 18.72 24.89
C ILE A 378 -25.47 17.86 24.27
N ASP A 379 -26.66 18.48 24.21
CA ASP A 379 -27.90 18.03 23.56
C ASP A 379 -27.68 17.06 22.38
N GLY A 380 -28.40 15.94 22.35
CA GLY A 380 -28.23 14.84 21.38
C GLY A 380 -28.37 15.22 19.89
N ASP A 381 -28.88 16.42 19.59
CA ASP A 381 -28.92 16.96 18.23
C ASP A 381 -27.52 17.33 17.69
N LEU A 382 -26.57 17.70 18.56
CA LEU A 382 -25.22 18.09 18.16
C LEU A 382 -24.35 16.88 17.77
N GLU A 383 -24.55 15.73 18.41
CA GLU A 383 -23.83 14.50 18.08
C GLU A 383 -24.18 13.99 16.68
N LYS A 384 -25.48 13.99 16.34
CA LYS A 384 -25.97 13.61 15.01
C LYS A 384 -25.39 14.50 13.91
N SER A 385 -25.32 15.81 14.15
CA SER A 385 -24.72 16.78 13.22
C SER A 385 -23.23 16.50 13.00
N ARG A 386 -22.48 16.23 14.07
CA ARG A 386 -21.04 15.93 14.00
C ARG A 386 -20.75 14.69 13.15
N ASN A 387 -21.48 13.60 13.39
CA ASN A 387 -21.30 12.35 12.63
C ASN A 387 -21.61 12.56 11.14
N THR A 388 -22.65 13.34 10.83
CA THR A 388 -23.01 13.68 9.44
C THR A 388 -21.89 14.47 8.74
N VAL A 389 -21.32 15.48 9.40
CA VAL A 389 -20.22 16.30 8.84
C VAL A 389 -18.98 15.45 8.59
N GLN A 390 -18.62 14.56 9.53
CA GLN A 390 -17.49 13.65 9.37
C GLN A 390 -17.68 12.73 8.15
N ILE A 391 -18.85 12.12 8.01
CA ILE A 391 -19.17 11.24 6.88
C ILE A 391 -19.08 11.99 5.55
N ILE A 392 -19.64 13.20 5.48
CA ILE A 392 -19.56 14.03 4.28
C ILE A 392 -18.10 14.35 3.94
N LEU A 393 -17.28 14.70 4.94
CA LEU A 393 -15.88 14.98 4.75
C LEU A 393 -15.10 13.75 4.24
N GLU A 394 -15.32 12.58 4.83
CA GLU A 394 -14.72 11.31 4.40
C GLU A 394 -15.05 10.99 2.94
N ILE A 395 -16.33 11.12 2.56
CA ILE A 395 -16.80 10.92 1.18
C ILE A 395 -16.13 11.90 0.23
N VAL A 396 -16.09 13.18 0.57
CA VAL A 396 -15.49 14.23 -0.27
C VAL A 396 -14.00 13.97 -0.47
N ILE A 397 -13.27 13.58 0.58
CA ILE A 397 -11.84 13.25 0.47
C ILE A 397 -11.65 12.01 -0.40
N ALA A 398 -12.43 10.95 -0.19
CA ALA A 398 -12.30 9.71 -0.95
C ALA A 398 -12.60 9.89 -2.46
N ILE A 399 -13.66 10.65 -2.78
CA ILE A 399 -14.01 11.00 -4.16
C ILE A 399 -12.92 11.91 -4.76
N SER A 400 -12.39 12.87 -4.00
CA SER A 400 -11.33 13.76 -4.48
C SER A 400 -10.04 12.99 -4.80
N ILE A 401 -9.62 12.07 -3.92
CA ILE A 401 -8.41 11.26 -4.14
C ILE A 401 -8.62 10.31 -5.32
N THR A 402 -9.76 9.62 -5.38
CA THR A 402 -10.01 8.59 -6.40
C THR A 402 -10.39 9.19 -7.75
N GLY A 403 -11.43 10.03 -7.78
CA GLY A 403 -11.98 10.59 -9.01
C GLY A 403 -11.10 11.69 -9.60
N TYR A 404 -10.62 12.62 -8.78
CA TYR A 404 -9.80 13.72 -9.28
C TYR A 404 -8.31 13.38 -9.30
N GLY A 405 -7.77 12.84 -8.21
CA GLY A 405 -6.35 12.53 -8.09
C GLY A 405 -5.89 11.35 -8.96
N ALA A 406 -6.50 10.18 -8.75
CA ALA A 406 -6.08 8.95 -9.43
C ALA A 406 -6.64 8.83 -10.85
N TYR A 407 -7.94 9.12 -11.04
CA TYR A 407 -8.59 8.90 -12.33
C TYR A 407 -8.36 10.05 -13.33
N TYR A 408 -8.64 11.31 -12.92
CA TYR A 408 -8.54 12.46 -13.83
C TYR A 408 -7.11 12.97 -14.01
N LEU A 409 -6.38 13.23 -12.92
CA LEU A 409 -5.02 13.79 -12.97
C LEU A 409 -3.93 12.73 -13.12
N GLN A 410 -4.27 11.46 -12.87
CA GLN A 410 -3.33 10.34 -12.91
C GLN A 410 -2.09 10.60 -12.06
N TYR A 411 -2.28 11.26 -10.92
CA TYR A 411 -1.22 11.44 -9.95
C TYR A 411 -0.87 10.09 -9.36
N TRP A 412 0.29 9.58 -9.80
CA TRP A 412 0.78 8.27 -9.40
C TRP A 412 0.82 8.04 -7.87
N PRO A 413 1.04 9.04 -6.98
CA PRO A 413 0.94 8.81 -5.53
C PRO A 413 -0.50 8.54 -5.09
N ALA A 414 -1.48 9.25 -5.66
CA ALA A 414 -2.90 9.00 -5.40
C ALA A 414 -3.30 7.61 -5.93
N CYS A 415 -2.82 7.24 -7.13
CA CYS A 415 -3.00 5.90 -7.68
C CYS A 415 -2.46 4.81 -6.75
N ASN A 416 -1.25 5.00 -6.19
CA ASN A 416 -0.65 4.06 -5.25
C ASN A 416 -1.42 3.98 -3.93
N PHE A 417 -1.95 5.11 -3.42
CA PHE A 417 -2.78 5.11 -2.22
C PHE A 417 -4.10 4.36 -2.42
N VAL A 418 -4.75 4.55 -3.58
CA VAL A 418 -5.95 3.78 -3.95
C VAL A 418 -5.62 2.29 -4.05
N ASN A 419 -4.53 1.94 -4.73
CA ASN A 419 -4.09 0.53 -4.83
C ASN A 419 -3.74 -0.07 -3.47
N MET A 420 -3.09 0.67 -2.58
CA MET A 420 -2.84 0.29 -1.19
C MET A 420 -4.14 0.03 -0.42
N SER A 421 -5.14 0.91 -0.55
CA SER A 421 -6.44 0.77 0.09
C SER A 421 -7.15 -0.53 -0.35
N ILE A 422 -7.12 -0.81 -1.67
CA ILE A 422 -7.66 -2.06 -2.22
C ILE A 422 -6.91 -3.26 -1.66
N ALA A 423 -5.57 -3.22 -1.66
CA ALA A 423 -4.76 -4.33 -1.19
C ALA A 423 -5.04 -4.69 0.27
N ILE A 424 -5.14 -3.68 1.13
CA ILE A 424 -5.43 -3.87 2.56
C ILE A 424 -6.81 -4.50 2.73
N LEU A 425 -7.83 -4.03 2.00
CA LEU A 425 -9.20 -4.56 2.11
C LEU A 425 -9.32 -5.97 1.52
N VAL A 426 -8.66 -6.25 0.40
CA VAL A 426 -8.63 -7.59 -0.21
C VAL A 426 -7.89 -8.58 0.70
N ALA A 427 -6.75 -8.18 1.26
CA ALA A 427 -6.01 -8.98 2.23
C ALA A 427 -6.82 -9.28 3.49
N ARG A 428 -7.59 -8.31 3.98
CA ARG A 428 -8.50 -8.50 5.10
C ARG A 428 -9.64 -9.46 4.76
N ALA A 429 -10.24 -9.33 3.58
CA ALA A 429 -11.31 -10.25 3.15
C ALA A 429 -10.80 -11.69 3.02
N ILE A 430 -9.60 -11.86 2.47
CA ILE A 430 -8.97 -13.16 2.20
C ILE A 430 -8.09 -13.55 3.38
N GLN A 431 -8.69 -14.15 4.41
CA GLN A 431 -7.95 -14.74 5.51
C GLN A 431 -8.25 -16.23 5.59
N LEU A 432 -7.23 -16.99 6.02
CA LEU A 432 -7.31 -18.42 6.23
C LEU A 432 -7.01 -18.71 7.70
N ASN A 433 -7.67 -19.71 8.26
CA ASN A 433 -7.69 -19.95 9.71
C ASN A 433 -6.63 -20.94 10.19
N THR A 434 -5.94 -21.62 9.27
CA THR A 434 -4.93 -22.64 9.59
C THR A 434 -3.63 -22.36 8.84
N PHE A 435 -2.50 -22.56 9.53
CA PHE A 435 -1.18 -22.31 8.98
C PHE A 435 -0.91 -23.16 7.73
N GLN A 436 -1.30 -24.44 7.78
CA GLN A 436 -1.11 -25.41 6.69
C GLN A 436 -1.81 -24.98 5.40
N SER A 437 -3.05 -24.49 5.53
CA SER A 437 -3.84 -23.96 4.42
C SER A 437 -3.16 -22.75 3.78
N ILE A 438 -2.60 -21.85 4.60
CA ILE A 438 -1.87 -20.67 4.13
C ILE A 438 -0.62 -21.09 3.37
N VAL A 439 0.20 -21.98 3.95
CA VAL A 439 1.41 -22.48 3.30
C VAL A 439 1.08 -23.15 1.96
N GLY A 440 0.04 -23.98 1.92
CA GLY A 440 -0.42 -24.65 0.70
C GLY A 440 -0.88 -23.65 -0.37
N ALA A 441 -1.75 -22.71 -0.01
CA ALA A 441 -2.27 -21.69 -0.93
C ALA A 441 -1.15 -20.79 -1.48
N LEU A 442 -0.25 -20.32 -0.62
CA LEU A 442 0.88 -19.46 -1.01
C LEU A 442 1.91 -20.21 -1.87
N THR A 443 2.15 -21.49 -1.58
CA THR A 443 3.03 -22.33 -2.41
C THR A 443 2.44 -22.54 -3.81
N LEU A 444 1.15 -22.87 -3.90
CA LEU A 444 0.47 -23.05 -5.19
C LEU A 444 0.49 -21.75 -6.00
N LEU A 445 0.23 -20.62 -5.35
CA LEU A 445 0.30 -19.32 -5.98
C LEU A 445 1.73 -18.96 -6.45
N THR A 446 2.75 -19.29 -5.66
CA THR A 446 4.16 -19.10 -6.06
C THR A 446 4.49 -19.91 -7.30
N ILE A 447 4.02 -21.16 -7.36
CA ILE A 447 4.18 -22.03 -8.53
C ILE A 447 3.44 -21.44 -9.72
N TYR A 448 2.22 -20.93 -9.52
CA TYR A 448 1.44 -20.27 -10.57
C TYR A 448 2.16 -19.03 -11.11
N ASP A 449 2.68 -18.16 -10.25
CA ASP A 449 3.41 -16.95 -10.65
C ASP A 449 4.64 -17.32 -11.48
N GLY A 450 5.47 -18.23 -10.98
CA GLY A 450 6.63 -18.72 -11.73
C GLY A 450 6.25 -19.40 -13.05
N ALA A 451 5.24 -20.28 -13.03
CA ALA A 451 4.75 -20.93 -14.23
C ALA A 451 4.22 -19.91 -15.25
N SER A 452 3.50 -18.87 -14.83
CA SER A 452 2.98 -17.84 -15.73
C SER A 452 4.10 -17.02 -16.39
N VAL A 453 5.14 -16.68 -15.64
CA VAL A 453 6.28 -15.91 -16.14
C VAL A 453 7.14 -16.74 -17.10
N PHE A 454 7.33 -18.04 -16.85
CA PHE A 454 8.17 -18.90 -17.68
C PHE A 454 7.43 -19.59 -18.84
N LEU A 455 6.18 -20.04 -18.64
CA LEU A 455 5.45 -20.82 -19.65
C LEU A 455 4.82 -19.97 -20.74
N ILE A 456 4.30 -18.77 -20.42
CA ILE A 456 3.59 -17.95 -21.43
C ILE A 456 4.54 -17.50 -22.55
N PRO A 457 5.75 -16.96 -22.27
CA PRO A 457 6.70 -16.64 -23.33
C PRO A 457 7.12 -17.86 -24.15
N ALA A 458 7.34 -19.00 -23.49
CA ALA A 458 7.74 -20.24 -24.15
C ALA A 458 6.64 -20.78 -25.08
N ALA A 459 5.37 -20.70 -24.65
CA ALA A 459 4.23 -21.10 -25.47
C ALA A 459 4.06 -20.18 -26.68
N ASN A 460 4.21 -18.86 -26.52
CA ASN A 460 4.13 -17.93 -27.65
C ASN A 460 5.27 -18.13 -28.65
N ALA A 461 6.51 -18.33 -28.17
CA ALA A 461 7.65 -18.62 -29.03
C ALA A 461 7.45 -19.92 -29.84
N PHE A 462 6.80 -20.93 -29.24
CA PHE A 462 6.45 -22.17 -29.93
C PHE A 462 5.40 -21.96 -31.03
N VAL A 463 4.36 -21.17 -30.75
CA VAL A 463 3.32 -20.84 -31.74
C VAL A 463 3.90 -20.06 -32.91
N ASP A 464 4.76 -19.06 -32.67
CA ASP A 464 5.40 -18.26 -33.71
C ASP A 464 6.39 -19.08 -34.57
N SER A 465 7.08 -20.05 -33.95
CA SER A 465 7.95 -20.99 -34.67
C SER A 465 7.13 -21.96 -35.56
N SER A 466 5.93 -22.34 -35.12
CA SER A 466 5.05 -23.23 -35.88
C SER A 466 4.37 -22.53 -37.07
N SER A 467 4.04 -21.24 -36.95
CA SER A 467 3.39 -20.46 -38.01
C SER A 467 4.36 -20.04 -39.12
N SER A 468 5.65 -19.94 -38.84
CA SER A 468 6.69 -19.65 -39.83
C SER A 468 7.15 -20.90 -40.63
N SER A 469 6.76 -22.10 -40.19
CA SER A 469 7.11 -23.38 -40.83
C SER A 469 6.15 -23.83 -41.95
N SER A 470 5.02 -23.15 -42.16
CA SER A 470 3.98 -23.56 -43.14
C SER A 470 4.09 -22.91 -44.53
N SER A 471 5.23 -22.27 -44.86
CA SER A 471 5.46 -21.62 -46.17
C SER A 471 6.23 -22.47 -47.20
N ILE A 472 6.33 -23.79 -47.03
CA ILE A 472 6.94 -24.71 -48.01
C ILE A 472 5.90 -25.69 -48.58
N VAL A 473 4.87 -25.19 -49.26
CA VAL A 473 4.25 -25.87 -50.41
C VAL A 473 3.78 -24.78 -51.38
N GLY A 474 4.49 -24.66 -52.50
CA GLY A 474 4.25 -23.63 -53.50
C GLY A 474 2.93 -23.80 -54.25
N VAL A 475 2.25 -22.68 -54.45
CA VAL A 475 1.49 -22.41 -55.68
C VAL A 475 1.75 -20.95 -56.04
N ASP A 476 2.42 -20.77 -57.18
CA ASP A 476 2.59 -19.49 -57.86
C ASP A 476 1.25 -18.77 -58.08
N SER A 477 1.17 -17.51 -57.67
CA SER A 477 0.46 -16.45 -58.41
C SER A 477 0.87 -15.09 -57.84
N SER A 478 1.91 -14.54 -58.47
CA SER A 478 2.12 -13.14 -58.80
C SER A 478 1.16 -12.07 -58.22
N LEU A 479 1.79 -10.93 -57.87
CA LEU A 479 1.26 -9.56 -57.99
C LEU A 479 0.57 -8.98 -56.73
N LEU A 480 1.36 -8.41 -55.82
CA LEU A 480 1.36 -6.95 -55.61
C LEU A 480 2.47 -6.50 -54.64
N LEU A 481 3.50 -5.93 -55.26
CA LEU A 481 4.41 -4.95 -54.67
C LEU A 481 3.61 -3.78 -54.09
N SER A 482 3.83 -3.47 -52.81
CA SER A 482 3.90 -2.08 -52.35
C SER A 482 4.95 -1.97 -51.25
N SER A 483 6.20 -1.97 -51.70
CA SER A 483 7.34 -1.43 -50.97
C SER A 483 7.21 0.10 -50.90
N THR A 484 6.96 0.64 -49.72
CA THR A 484 7.26 2.05 -49.43
C THR A 484 7.98 2.14 -48.09
N SER A 485 9.30 2.17 -48.20
CA SER A 485 10.26 2.87 -47.35
C SER A 485 9.73 3.69 -46.17
N SER A 486 10.04 3.24 -44.95
CA SER A 486 10.33 4.10 -43.80
C SER A 486 11.29 3.38 -42.87
N SER A 487 12.57 3.51 -43.21
CA SER A 487 13.72 3.20 -42.37
C SER A 487 13.70 4.03 -41.08
N SER A 488 14.37 3.50 -40.05
CA SER A 488 14.66 4.07 -38.72
C SER A 488 13.57 3.99 -37.65
N ASN A 489 13.37 2.79 -37.07
CA ASN A 489 13.01 2.60 -35.65
C ASN A 489 13.26 1.17 -35.09
N THR A 490 13.94 0.30 -35.82
CA THR A 490 14.12 -1.13 -35.45
C THR A 490 15.19 -1.41 -34.39
N LEU A 491 15.87 -0.40 -33.84
CA LEU A 491 16.90 -0.59 -32.81
C LEU A 491 16.40 -0.50 -31.36
N ILE A 492 15.11 -0.22 -31.14
CA ILE A 492 14.48 -0.24 -29.79
C ILE A 492 13.66 -1.54 -29.57
N ALA A 493 13.37 -2.30 -30.64
CA ALA A 493 12.60 -3.54 -30.54
C ALA A 493 13.40 -4.70 -29.91
N ASP A 494 14.73 -4.70 -30.01
CA ASP A 494 15.55 -5.83 -29.54
C ASP A 494 15.77 -5.81 -28.01
N ALA A 495 15.70 -4.64 -27.35
CA ALA A 495 15.67 -4.55 -25.89
C ALA A 495 14.26 -4.82 -25.31
N SER A 496 13.23 -4.84 -26.15
CA SER A 496 11.85 -5.18 -25.78
C SER A 496 11.56 -6.68 -25.88
N ALA A 497 12.45 -7.48 -26.48
CA ALA A 497 12.28 -8.92 -26.67
C ALA A 497 12.66 -9.77 -25.44
N SER A 498 13.27 -9.18 -24.40
CA SER A 498 13.50 -9.84 -23.10
C SER A 498 12.47 -9.49 -22.03
N ALA A 499 11.43 -8.71 -22.36
CA ALA A 499 10.31 -8.51 -21.45
C ALA A 499 9.52 -9.83 -21.33
N SER A 500 9.41 -10.39 -20.11
CA SER A 500 8.56 -11.57 -19.88
C SER A 500 7.13 -11.31 -20.34
N ALA A 501 6.28 -12.32 -20.49
CA ALA A 501 4.89 -12.12 -20.91
C ALA A 501 4.13 -11.17 -19.97
N MET A 502 4.51 -11.13 -18.69
CA MET A 502 4.01 -10.13 -17.75
C MET A 502 4.68 -8.78 -17.94
N GLY A 503 5.94 -8.73 -18.39
CA GLY A 503 6.65 -7.52 -18.84
C GLY A 503 6.09 -6.93 -20.13
N SER A 504 5.64 -7.71 -21.11
CA SER A 504 5.00 -7.21 -22.34
C SER A 504 3.56 -6.79 -22.09
N VAL A 505 2.81 -7.52 -21.26
CA VAL A 505 1.49 -7.12 -20.77
C VAL A 505 1.62 -5.90 -19.84
N ALA A 506 2.65 -5.84 -19.01
CA ALA A 506 2.97 -4.64 -18.24
C ALA A 506 3.33 -3.51 -19.20
N ILE A 507 4.22 -3.67 -20.19
CA ILE A 507 4.56 -2.61 -21.15
C ILE A 507 3.31 -2.13 -21.91
N GLN A 508 2.45 -3.03 -22.39
CA GLN A 508 1.20 -2.68 -23.07
C GLN A 508 0.25 -1.92 -22.14
N LYS A 509 0.17 -2.32 -20.86
CA LYS A 509 -0.62 -1.63 -19.84
C LYS A 509 0.05 -0.33 -19.34
N LEU A 510 1.37 -0.24 -19.37
CA LEU A 510 2.19 0.90 -19.00
C LEU A 510 2.20 1.96 -20.10
N THR A 511 2.00 1.57 -21.35
CA THR A 511 1.75 2.47 -22.49
C THR A 511 0.31 2.94 -22.59
N SER A 512 -0.63 2.29 -21.89
CA SER A 512 -2.00 2.79 -21.79
C SER A 512 -2.00 4.01 -20.88
N THR A 513 -2.47 5.15 -21.40
CA THR A 513 -2.55 6.43 -20.70
C THR A 513 -3.65 6.44 -19.63
N SER A 514 -3.95 5.32 -18.99
CA SER A 514 -5.05 5.16 -18.04
C SER A 514 -4.57 4.57 -16.72
N PHE A 515 -5.21 5.00 -15.63
CA PHE A 515 -4.99 4.42 -14.31
C PHE A 515 -5.16 2.89 -14.36
N GLN A 516 -4.13 2.18 -13.94
CA GLN A 516 -4.13 0.73 -13.90
C GLN A 516 -4.25 0.26 -12.44
N PRO A 517 -5.42 -0.23 -12.01
CA PRO A 517 -5.57 -0.81 -10.69
C PRO A 517 -4.71 -2.08 -10.57
N GLY A 518 -4.16 -2.32 -9.39
CA GLY A 518 -3.38 -3.55 -9.11
C GLY A 518 -1.88 -3.47 -9.41
N LEU A 519 -1.34 -2.27 -9.70
CA LEU A 519 0.08 -2.05 -9.87
C LEU A 519 0.54 -0.85 -9.04
N LEU A 520 1.52 -1.06 -8.17
CA LEU A 520 2.20 0.04 -7.48
C LEU A 520 3.24 0.61 -8.44
N VAL A 521 3.09 1.86 -8.84
CA VAL A 521 3.91 2.47 -9.88
C VAL A 521 4.61 3.70 -9.33
N ALA A 522 5.89 3.83 -9.66
CA ALA A 522 6.59 5.09 -9.50
C ALA A 522 6.99 5.66 -10.86
N LYS A 523 6.55 6.90 -11.12
CA LYS A 523 6.84 7.63 -12.37
C LYS A 523 7.86 8.73 -12.08
N LEU A 524 8.88 8.84 -12.93
CA LEU A 524 9.77 10.00 -12.99
C LEU A 524 9.46 10.81 -14.25
N ASP A 525 9.33 12.13 -14.10
CA ASP A 525 9.21 13.12 -15.18
C ASP A 525 8.39 12.71 -16.42
N GLY A 526 7.09 13.00 -16.38
CA GLY A 526 6.26 13.05 -17.59
C GLY A 526 6.14 11.71 -18.32
N ASP A 527 5.69 10.68 -17.60
CA ASP A 527 5.22 9.36 -18.07
C ASP A 527 6.19 8.19 -18.06
N LYS A 528 7.49 8.37 -17.77
CA LYS A 528 8.39 7.21 -17.66
C LYS A 528 8.20 6.48 -16.33
N ILE A 529 7.71 5.26 -16.39
CA ILE A 529 7.70 4.34 -15.24
C ILE A 529 9.13 3.93 -14.94
N THR A 530 9.54 4.14 -13.69
CA THR A 530 10.88 3.79 -13.20
C THR A 530 10.88 2.59 -12.28
N GLY A 531 9.72 2.25 -11.71
CA GLY A 531 9.53 1.05 -10.93
C GLY A 531 8.06 0.67 -10.93
N ALA A 532 7.81 -0.63 -10.96
CA ALA A 532 6.50 -1.19 -10.78
C ALA A 532 6.61 -2.40 -9.84
N LEU A 533 5.65 -2.56 -8.95
CA LEU A 533 5.50 -3.74 -8.08
C LEU A 533 4.05 -4.22 -8.17
N GLY A 534 3.86 -5.52 -8.38
CA GLY A 534 2.53 -6.10 -8.46
C GLY A 534 1.81 -5.95 -7.13
N LEU A 535 0.52 -5.58 -7.15
CA LEU A 535 -0.24 -5.49 -5.90
C LEU A 535 -0.38 -6.87 -5.22
N GLY A 536 -0.43 -7.93 -6.02
CA GLY A 536 -0.42 -9.31 -5.53
C GLY A 536 0.81 -9.61 -4.65
N ASP A 537 1.98 -9.05 -4.98
CA ASP A 537 3.22 -9.27 -4.24
C ASP A 537 3.15 -8.75 -2.80
N ALA A 538 2.23 -7.81 -2.50
CA ALA A 538 1.96 -7.35 -1.14
C ALA A 538 0.73 -8.03 -0.52
N VAL A 539 -0.33 -8.26 -1.31
CA VAL A 539 -1.58 -8.87 -0.83
C VAL A 539 -1.37 -10.29 -0.32
N PHE A 540 -0.67 -11.16 -1.06
CA PHE A 540 -0.57 -12.56 -0.65
C PHE A 540 0.30 -12.78 0.59
N PRO A 541 1.48 -12.15 0.73
CA PRO A 541 2.26 -12.21 1.96
C PRO A 541 1.52 -11.65 3.18
N SER A 542 0.62 -10.67 2.98
CA SER A 542 -0.17 -10.12 4.08
C SER A 542 -1.17 -11.11 4.70
N ILE A 543 -1.61 -12.13 3.94
CA ILE A 543 -2.47 -13.21 4.48
C ILE A 543 -1.71 -13.97 5.58
N LEU A 544 -0.45 -14.32 5.32
CA LEU A 544 0.42 -14.98 6.30
C LEU A 544 0.71 -14.06 7.48
N ALA A 545 1.05 -12.79 7.24
CA ALA A 545 1.31 -11.84 8.31
C ALA A 545 0.09 -11.64 9.22
N THR A 546 -1.12 -11.60 8.66
CA THR A 546 -2.38 -11.48 9.41
C THR A 546 -2.60 -12.67 10.32
N PHE A 547 -2.42 -13.88 9.80
CA PHE A 547 -2.52 -15.11 10.59
C PHE A 547 -1.52 -15.14 11.74
N LEU A 548 -0.26 -14.79 11.48
CA LEU A 548 0.78 -14.77 12.52
C LEU A 548 0.50 -13.69 13.57
N LYS A 549 -0.07 -12.56 13.17
CA LYS A 549 -0.45 -11.53 14.13
C LYS A 549 -1.58 -12.01 15.06
N ARG A 550 -2.55 -12.78 14.54
CA ARG A 550 -3.59 -13.42 15.37
C ARG A 550 -2.99 -14.43 16.34
N PHE A 551 -2.13 -15.30 15.84
CA PHE A 551 -1.39 -16.27 16.66
C PHE A 551 -0.61 -15.59 17.78
N ASP A 552 0.16 -14.54 17.46
CA ASP A 552 0.93 -13.78 18.46
C ASP A 552 0.03 -13.13 19.52
N ASN A 553 -1.12 -12.58 19.13
CA ASN A 553 -2.07 -11.98 20.08
C ASN A 553 -2.63 -13.02 21.05
N GLU A 554 -2.97 -14.22 20.57
CA GLU A 554 -3.48 -15.31 21.41
C GLU A 554 -2.40 -15.90 22.32
N GLN A 555 -1.16 -16.01 21.84
CA GLN A 555 -0.06 -16.42 22.71
C GLN A 555 0.21 -15.38 23.81
N GLN A 556 0.03 -14.09 23.51
CA GLN A 556 0.15 -13.03 24.52
C GLN A 556 -0.94 -13.14 25.59
N THR A 557 -2.20 -13.44 25.23
CA THR A 557 -3.28 -13.63 26.22
C THR A 557 -3.09 -14.89 27.07
N LEU A 558 -2.45 -15.93 26.54
CA LEU A 558 -2.11 -17.12 27.33
C LEU A 558 -0.90 -16.87 28.27
N SER A 559 0.04 -16.03 27.84
CA SER A 559 1.27 -15.75 28.59
C SER A 559 1.08 -14.76 29.73
N THR A 560 0.09 -13.88 29.69
CA THR A 560 -0.23 -12.97 30.82
C THR A 560 -0.53 -13.71 32.12
N SER A 561 -0.94 -14.98 32.05
CA SER A 561 -1.19 -15.83 33.21
C SER A 561 0.08 -16.51 33.77
N LYS A 562 1.19 -16.56 33.03
CA LYS A 562 2.37 -17.35 33.39
C LYS A 562 3.67 -16.58 33.14
N SER A 563 4.22 -16.00 34.22
CA SER A 563 5.58 -15.44 34.39
C SER A 563 6.51 -15.41 33.16
N THR A 564 6.69 -14.20 32.62
CA THR A 564 7.94 -13.59 32.08
C THR A 564 8.73 -14.21 30.92
N SER A 565 8.31 -15.29 30.26
CA SER A 565 9.02 -15.71 29.03
C SER A 565 8.77 -14.73 27.88
N THR A 566 9.80 -14.00 27.45
CA THR A 566 9.73 -13.08 26.30
C THR A 566 9.61 -13.87 25.00
N SER A 567 8.38 -14.22 24.61
CA SER A 567 8.14 -14.87 23.32
C SER A 567 8.45 -13.90 22.18
N LEU A 568 9.25 -14.35 21.21
CA LEU A 568 9.52 -13.61 19.99
C LEU A 568 8.24 -13.53 19.13
N SER A 569 7.90 -12.33 18.64
CA SER A 569 6.74 -12.11 17.78
C SER A 569 6.98 -12.68 16.38
N LEU A 570 6.26 -13.74 16.02
CA LEU A 570 6.37 -14.36 14.70
C LEU A 570 5.88 -13.44 13.59
N PHE A 571 4.94 -12.54 13.89
CA PHE A 571 4.53 -11.47 12.99
C PHE A 571 5.71 -10.58 12.58
N VAL A 572 6.50 -10.10 13.54
CA VAL A 572 7.68 -9.26 13.25
C VAL A 572 8.70 -10.03 12.43
N VAL A 573 8.98 -11.28 12.79
CA VAL A 573 9.89 -12.14 12.02
C VAL A 573 9.42 -12.34 10.59
N SER A 574 8.10 -12.44 10.37
CA SER A 574 7.53 -12.52 9.02
C SER A 574 7.76 -11.24 8.20
N LEU A 575 7.63 -10.06 8.81
CA LEU A 575 7.91 -8.79 8.13
C LEU A 575 9.38 -8.65 7.75
N VAL A 576 10.30 -9.10 8.63
CA VAL A 576 11.74 -9.14 8.32
C VAL A 576 11.99 -10.08 7.14
N GLY A 577 11.39 -11.28 7.13
CA GLY A 577 11.47 -12.21 6.02
C GLY A 577 10.93 -11.64 4.70
N TYR A 578 9.84 -10.86 4.76
CA TYR A 578 9.30 -10.14 3.61
C TYR A 578 10.27 -9.08 3.07
N ILE A 579 10.89 -8.28 3.95
CA ILE A 579 11.91 -7.28 3.57
C ILE A 579 13.12 -7.95 2.89
N ILE A 580 13.61 -9.06 3.46
CA ILE A 580 14.69 -9.85 2.86
C ILE A 580 14.28 -10.36 1.47
N GLY A 581 13.05 -10.83 1.33
CA GLY A 581 12.48 -11.26 0.05
C GLY A 581 12.48 -10.14 -1.00
N CYS A 582 12.04 -8.94 -0.63
CA CYS A 582 12.09 -7.76 -1.50
C CYS A 582 13.54 -7.42 -1.92
N MET A 583 14.50 -7.50 -0.99
CA MET A 583 15.91 -7.28 -1.33
C MET A 583 16.44 -8.33 -2.32
N LEU A 584 16.07 -9.60 -2.13
CA LEU A 584 16.45 -10.67 -3.06
C LEU A 584 15.90 -10.43 -4.48
N CYS A 585 14.71 -9.85 -4.62
CA CYS A 585 14.15 -9.47 -5.93
C CYS A 585 15.02 -8.45 -6.69
N GLU A 586 15.74 -7.55 -6.00
CA GLU A 586 16.68 -6.62 -6.66
C GLU A 586 18.01 -7.30 -7.02
N PHE A 587 18.44 -8.31 -6.24
CA PHE A 587 19.65 -9.06 -6.55
C PHE A 587 19.45 -10.09 -7.65
N ALA A 588 18.27 -10.65 -7.80
CA ALA A 588 18.04 -11.76 -8.71
C ALA A 588 18.31 -11.45 -10.21
N PRO A 589 17.99 -10.24 -10.73
CA PRO A 589 18.39 -9.84 -12.09
C PRO A 589 19.90 -9.80 -12.34
N THR A 590 20.73 -9.78 -11.31
CA THR A 590 22.20 -9.86 -11.47
C THR A 590 22.67 -11.27 -11.85
N ILE A 591 21.84 -12.28 -11.58
CA ILE A 591 22.14 -13.70 -11.82
C ILE A 591 21.46 -14.19 -13.11
N SER A 592 20.27 -13.68 -13.40
CA SER A 592 19.48 -14.07 -14.58
C SER A 592 19.07 -12.84 -15.39
N THR A 593 19.25 -12.91 -16.71
CA THR A 593 18.84 -11.85 -17.64
C THR A 593 17.32 -11.86 -17.93
N GLY A 594 16.58 -12.85 -17.43
CA GLY A 594 15.13 -12.95 -17.62
C GLY A 594 14.33 -12.18 -16.57
N GLY A 595 13.10 -11.79 -16.91
CA GLY A 595 12.14 -11.31 -15.92
C GLY A 595 11.84 -12.42 -14.91
N LEU A 596 12.01 -12.13 -13.63
CA LEU A 596 11.83 -13.12 -12.57
C LEU A 596 10.51 -12.87 -11.80
N PRO A 597 9.78 -13.94 -11.45
CA PRO A 597 8.58 -13.87 -10.61
C PRO A 597 8.94 -13.41 -9.19
N ALA A 598 8.34 -12.32 -8.71
CA ALA A 598 8.68 -11.75 -7.40
C ALA A 598 8.25 -12.65 -6.24
N LEU A 599 7.09 -13.32 -6.35
CA LEU A 599 6.57 -14.19 -5.29
C LEU A 599 7.50 -15.37 -5.00
N VAL A 600 8.28 -15.83 -5.98
CA VAL A 600 9.25 -16.92 -5.83
C VAL A 600 10.38 -16.56 -4.85
N PHE A 601 10.68 -15.29 -4.63
CA PHE A 601 11.66 -14.87 -3.62
C PHE A 601 10.99 -14.44 -2.32
N ILE A 602 9.89 -13.70 -2.43
CA ILE A 602 9.21 -13.11 -1.27
C ILE A 602 8.61 -14.19 -0.36
N LEU A 603 7.83 -15.11 -0.92
CA LEU A 603 7.09 -16.09 -0.11
C LEU A 603 8.01 -17.11 0.56
N PRO A 604 9.00 -17.72 -0.12
CA PRO A 604 9.94 -18.61 0.55
C PRO A 604 10.77 -17.91 1.64
N SER A 605 11.22 -16.67 1.42
CA SER A 605 11.95 -15.90 2.43
C SER A 605 11.12 -15.68 3.69
N MET A 606 9.84 -15.34 3.53
CA MET A 606 8.91 -15.15 4.64
C MET A 606 8.61 -16.46 5.37
N LEU A 607 8.33 -17.55 4.65
CA LEU A 607 8.06 -18.87 5.23
C LEU A 607 9.26 -19.44 5.99
N ILE A 608 10.47 -19.32 5.43
CA ILE A 608 11.71 -19.76 6.08
C ILE A 608 11.94 -18.96 7.36
N SER A 609 11.74 -17.63 7.31
CA SER A 609 11.92 -16.78 8.48
C SER A 609 10.94 -17.14 9.61
N VAL A 610 9.66 -17.33 9.28
CA VAL A 610 8.62 -17.69 10.26
C VAL A 610 8.85 -19.07 10.83
N THR A 611 9.16 -20.06 9.98
CA THR A 611 9.46 -21.43 10.42
C THR A 611 10.70 -21.46 11.31
N GLY A 612 11.76 -20.74 10.93
CA GLY A 612 12.97 -20.59 11.73
C GLY A 612 12.69 -19.92 13.07
N GLY A 613 11.94 -18.81 13.07
CA GLY A 613 11.54 -18.11 14.29
C GLY A 613 10.69 -18.97 15.22
N ALA A 614 9.77 -19.77 14.67
CA ALA A 614 8.93 -20.67 15.45
C ALA A 614 9.72 -21.86 16.03
N ILE A 615 10.70 -22.38 15.30
CA ILE A 615 11.62 -23.43 15.79
C ILE A 615 12.50 -22.89 16.91
N VAL A 616 13.13 -21.72 16.71
CA VAL A 616 13.98 -21.08 17.73
C VAL A 616 13.18 -20.75 19.01
N SER A 617 11.90 -20.41 18.86
CA SER A 617 11.01 -20.12 19.99
C SER A 617 10.37 -21.36 20.62
N ASN A 618 10.63 -22.57 20.10
CA ASN A 618 9.94 -23.82 20.47
C ASN A 618 8.40 -23.75 20.40
N GLN A 619 7.86 -22.94 19.48
CA GLN A 619 6.41 -22.74 19.28
C GLN A 619 5.90 -23.35 17.97
N PHE A 620 6.75 -24.08 17.24
CA PHE A 620 6.38 -24.64 15.94
C PHE A 620 5.16 -25.57 16.01
N ASP A 621 5.09 -26.46 17.00
CA ASP A 621 3.95 -27.38 17.15
C ASP A 621 2.65 -26.62 17.46
N ASN A 622 2.73 -25.55 18.26
CA ASN A 622 1.59 -24.68 18.55
C ASN A 622 1.14 -23.94 17.28
N LEU A 623 2.08 -23.39 16.51
CA LEU A 623 1.79 -22.70 15.26
C LEU A 623 1.18 -23.64 14.21
N TRP A 624 1.69 -24.85 14.09
CA TRP A 624 1.26 -25.84 13.10
C TRP A 624 -0.16 -26.36 13.36
N ASN A 625 -0.52 -26.50 14.64
CA ASN A 625 -1.84 -26.96 15.08
C ASN A 625 -2.80 -25.80 15.40
N TYR A 626 -2.37 -24.56 15.21
CA TYR A 626 -3.19 -23.39 15.48
C TYR A 626 -4.39 -23.30 14.54
N ASN A 627 -5.58 -23.13 15.11
CA ASN A 627 -6.81 -22.89 14.37
C ASN A 627 -7.59 -21.74 15.00
N SER A 628 -7.71 -20.63 14.28
CA SER A 628 -8.38 -19.43 14.78
C SER A 628 -9.91 -19.55 14.88
N SER A 629 -10.52 -20.63 14.38
CA SER A 629 -11.98 -20.83 14.45
C SER A 629 -12.45 -21.52 15.73
N SER A 630 -11.56 -22.17 16.49
CA SER A 630 -11.94 -22.92 17.69
C SER A 630 -11.96 -22.09 18.97
N SER A 631 -11.51 -20.83 18.93
CA SER A 631 -11.36 -19.97 20.09
C SER A 631 -12.65 -19.27 20.53
N ASP A 632 -13.81 -19.65 19.98
CA ASP A 632 -15.08 -19.02 20.37
C ASP A 632 -15.43 -19.36 21.84
N PRO A 633 -15.45 -18.35 22.73
CA PRO A 633 -15.58 -18.55 24.18
C PRO A 633 -16.95 -19.08 24.61
N THR A 634 -17.92 -19.14 23.69
CA THR A 634 -19.29 -19.60 23.96
C THR A 634 -19.40 -21.12 24.14
N THR A 635 -18.38 -21.91 23.75
CA THR A 635 -18.48 -23.38 23.76
C THR A 635 -17.87 -24.04 25.01
N THR A 636 -17.16 -23.30 25.87
CA THR A 636 -16.43 -23.89 27.02
C THR A 636 -17.31 -24.24 28.23
N GLY A 637 -18.63 -24.00 28.17
CA GLY A 637 -19.54 -24.23 29.30
C GLY A 637 -20.06 -25.66 29.52
N SER A 638 -19.75 -26.65 28.68
CA SER A 638 -20.47 -27.94 28.73
C SER A 638 -19.62 -29.22 28.77
N SER A 639 -18.29 -29.16 28.78
CA SER A 639 -17.45 -30.37 28.85
C SER A 639 -16.86 -30.59 30.24
N ASN A 640 -17.70 -30.68 31.27
CA ASN A 640 -17.36 -31.41 32.49
C ASN A 640 -17.86 -32.85 32.32
N LYS A 641 -16.94 -33.77 32.04
CA LYS A 641 -17.16 -35.22 32.15
C LYS A 641 -15.97 -35.88 32.80
#